data_AF-R7I056-F1
#
_entry.id   AF-R7I056-F1
#
_cell.length_a   1.000
_cell.length_b   1.000
_cell.length_c   1.000
_cell.angle_alpha   90.00
_cell.angle_beta   90.00
_cell.angle_gamma   90.00
#
_symmetry.space_group_name_H-M   'P 1'
#
loop_
_entity.id
_entity.type
_entity.pdbx_description
1 polymer ?
#
loop_
_entity_poly.entity_id
_entity_poly.type
_entity_poly.pdbx_seq_one_letter_code
_entity_poly.pdbx_strand_id
1 'polypeptide(L)'
;MSGIDNFLNKSGQNQYYITPQPANNAVKSDVKIKDTENTTTNIITNSNIRDEFVKEKKNNGLIRKFYNFLKNKTNIGLGSKAVEKEIDKFEKGEISEENIKDTITKYKTSQQNSVQAFADTATAAVTISGYYLGNNFIKKYQAQDKLNALPQFIKNIKENTDSIKLKRLKLIEDILKSKTKATILMLPILGIVGGITKLTITKAERIGSKEFKVDKKAFTDKKELKAEKKKARKERRKTNFKNFLTGAANGILAPVTALAGGIIGIPAYILATTGLRYTTNNKDKKDKSLNDFTQSFKDNAAVNTLAAVAVAVPAFKKAHFSHVLGKNLDKVVDKLKDVKLELPDLPSSKSAYQELEDFMLNSGAIQNIIKSDKLYLSDNMDEIIKNLTDENIFAVKFLQIKNKGLLSGEYNQYGRISEALRENCPPTRTLEEAQEHINKLWGSSEYKVSKLLGVGTVAETYLAKDSSGKEVCIKVLKNGINAEKIAKDKEKFIKLITGDTPADKLNDNQKYLIKNINDLAEGISKEVDFVNEMNAAKELKKYSKVADVVVPMEAKPGIYIMEKAPGISVKTLVDYYNCESSIKYFKRYAKKHPDTEWVKPTIEKYEEDLKKIKSRAPEFEDFDMTPSQIKKLLKTYIDLQVEQFSKVDKNGKVIHADIHPGNIFINLQALKSGKGKLLTLIDTGNTIKLSKEQAMASLKVVGFIKNGNTKDLANIVLQDAILPQGLSKEEALVKVEKDLKTFFFDNKTKINSMNMDTFYALSDNILRKYNIIPNNTQLNLNKAKISAKNSFEDLVESFFEKKYGDKNWEDSSKAEMVTAITSAAKDMAEIGIKLQSANTIQETKNLTQMSTKEAMNFLRNKNMLKTNSEEYLTYKMKQNMPGPKIKEEEILEKIKE
;
A
#
# COMPACT_ATOMS: atom_id res chain seq x y z
N MET A 1 12.68 -15.18 -5.17
CA MET A 1 13.94 -15.90 -4.87
C MET A 1 15.04 -15.12 -5.56
N SER A 2 15.63 -14.19 -4.80
CA SER A 2 16.79 -13.38 -5.13
C SER A 2 17.11 -12.59 -3.86
N GLY A 3 17.53 -13.31 -2.82
CA GLY A 3 18.28 -12.72 -1.71
C GLY A 3 19.76 -12.76 -2.05
N ILE A 4 20.58 -12.05 -1.27
CA ILE A 4 22.00 -11.74 -1.54
C ILE A 4 22.15 -10.61 -2.56
N ASP A 5 22.17 -9.36 -2.06
CA ASP A 5 22.92 -8.23 -2.65
C ASP A 5 23.13 -7.04 -1.66
N ASN A 6 22.79 -7.18 -0.38
CA ASN A 6 22.98 -6.14 0.65
C ASN A 6 24.10 -6.51 1.64
N PHE A 7 25.34 -6.64 1.15
CA PHE A 7 26.54 -6.68 2.00
C PHE A 7 27.64 -5.68 1.61
N LEU A 8 27.41 -4.82 0.61
CA LEU A 8 28.42 -3.90 0.06
C LEU A 8 27.91 -2.47 -0.14
N ASN A 9 27.28 -1.87 0.89
CA ASN A 9 27.15 -0.41 1.02
C ASN A 9 26.89 -0.01 2.49
N LYS A 10 27.95 0.03 3.30
CA LYS A 10 28.03 0.86 4.50
C LYS A 10 29.13 1.89 4.28
N SER A 11 28.76 3.16 4.18
CA SER A 11 29.65 4.30 4.36
C SER A 11 28.83 5.49 4.87
N GLY A 12 29.31 6.17 5.92
CA GLY A 12 28.63 7.37 6.45
C GLY A 12 28.45 7.46 7.97
N GLN A 13 29.43 7.09 8.78
CA GLN A 13 29.66 7.78 10.06
C GLN A 13 31.16 8.12 10.16
N ASN A 14 31.44 9.37 10.55
CA ASN A 14 32.77 9.96 10.60
C ASN A 14 33.36 9.91 12.02
N GLN A 15 34.67 10.22 12.09
CA GLN A 15 35.47 10.51 13.28
C GLN A 15 35.82 9.32 14.18
N TYR A 16 37.07 8.87 14.08
CA TYR A 16 38.08 9.13 15.13
C TYR A 16 39.44 9.41 14.48
N TYR A 17 40.26 10.24 15.13
CA TYR A 17 41.61 10.61 14.70
C TYR A 17 42.64 9.56 15.13
N ILE A 18 43.59 9.21 14.26
CA ILE A 18 44.99 8.92 14.63
C ILE A 18 45.92 9.52 13.56
N THR A 19 47.00 10.16 14.02
CA THR A 19 48.03 10.88 13.24
C THR A 19 49.03 9.94 12.52
N PRO A 20 49.73 10.41 11.47
CA PRO A 20 50.79 9.65 10.80
C PRO A 20 52.18 9.95 11.39
N GLN A 21 53.05 8.94 11.49
CA GLN A 21 54.51 9.11 11.68
C GLN A 21 55.27 7.91 11.06
N PRO A 22 56.61 8.01 10.85
CA PRO A 22 57.16 7.78 9.51
C PRO A 22 58.16 6.63 9.40
N ALA A 23 58.76 6.49 8.22
CA ALA A 23 59.74 5.47 7.90
C ALA A 23 61.07 5.65 8.65
N ASN A 24 61.67 4.52 9.06
CA ASN A 24 63.05 4.16 8.74
C ASN A 24 63.39 2.74 9.21
N ASN A 25 64.10 1.98 8.39
CA ASN A 25 65.39 1.37 8.74
C ASN A 25 65.91 0.56 7.55
N ALA A 26 67.01 1.05 6.96
CA ALA A 26 67.82 0.29 6.03
C ALA A 26 68.97 -0.38 6.81
N VAL A 27 69.32 -1.61 6.44
CA VAL A 27 70.59 -2.23 6.84
C VAL A 27 71.24 -2.83 5.59
N LYS A 28 72.52 -2.49 5.39
CA LYS A 28 73.43 -2.98 4.32
C LYS A 28 73.90 -4.41 4.69
N SER A 29 74.64 -5.22 3.94
CA SER A 29 75.47 -5.09 2.72
C SER A 29 75.53 -6.50 2.03
N ASP A 30 76.38 -6.90 1.08
CA ASP A 30 77.38 -6.26 0.19
C ASP A 30 77.70 -7.21 -1.02
N VAL A 31 78.61 -6.81 -1.93
CA VAL A 31 79.59 -7.65 -2.70
C VAL A 31 79.04 -8.85 -3.55
N LYS A 32 79.36 -9.07 -4.84
CA LYS A 32 80.44 -8.60 -5.75
C LYS A 32 79.95 -8.65 -7.22
N ILE A 33 80.59 -7.88 -8.10
CA ILE A 33 80.33 -7.85 -9.56
C ILE A 33 81.15 -8.93 -10.30
N LYS A 34 80.60 -9.47 -11.41
CA LYS A 34 81.37 -9.88 -12.60
C LYS A 34 80.49 -9.91 -13.85
N ASP A 35 81.01 -9.37 -14.95
CA ASP A 35 80.32 -9.21 -16.23
C ASP A 35 80.31 -10.49 -17.10
N THR A 36 79.26 -10.63 -17.93
CA THR A 36 79.34 -11.35 -19.21
C THR A 36 78.38 -10.70 -20.22
N GLU A 37 78.83 -10.55 -21.47
CA GLU A 37 78.12 -9.83 -22.54
C GLU A 37 77.02 -10.66 -23.26
N ASN A 38 76.25 -9.96 -24.11
CA ASN A 38 75.53 -10.47 -25.30
C ASN A 38 74.25 -11.31 -25.12
N THR A 39 73.08 -10.66 -24.98
CA THR A 39 71.82 -11.09 -25.66
C THR A 39 70.73 -9.99 -25.80
N THR A 40 71.08 -8.78 -26.23
CA THR A 40 70.17 -7.61 -26.17
C THR A 40 69.27 -7.38 -27.42
N THR A 41 68.84 -8.44 -28.13
CA THR A 41 68.03 -8.29 -29.36
C THR A 41 66.72 -9.10 -29.41
N ASN A 42 66.56 -10.17 -28.61
CA ASN A 42 65.34 -11.01 -28.63
C ASN A 42 64.33 -10.71 -27.50
N ILE A 43 64.68 -9.88 -26.52
CA ILE A 43 63.80 -9.61 -25.35
C ILE A 43 62.80 -8.47 -25.61
N ILE A 44 63.13 -7.53 -26.51
CA ILE A 44 62.37 -6.29 -26.70
C ILE A 44 61.04 -6.54 -27.43
N THR A 45 61.00 -7.43 -28.43
CA THR A 45 59.78 -7.79 -29.18
C THR A 45 58.79 -8.63 -28.36
N ASN A 46 59.27 -9.61 -27.59
CA ASN A 46 58.41 -10.52 -26.83
C ASN A 46 57.56 -9.82 -25.75
N SER A 47 58.07 -8.74 -25.15
CA SER A 47 57.36 -7.99 -24.09
C SER A 47 55.99 -7.44 -24.53
N ASN A 48 55.86 -7.04 -25.80
CA ASN A 48 54.73 -6.26 -26.29
C ASN A 48 53.44 -7.12 -26.45
N ILE A 49 53.58 -8.39 -26.82
CA ILE A 49 52.45 -9.32 -27.01
C ILE A 49 51.79 -9.69 -25.67
N ARG A 50 52.59 -9.97 -24.63
CA ARG A 50 52.07 -10.27 -23.29
C ARG A 50 51.38 -9.05 -22.68
N ASP A 51 51.92 -7.85 -22.90
CA ASP A 51 51.28 -6.60 -22.47
C ASP A 51 49.98 -6.28 -23.23
N GLU A 52 49.90 -6.57 -24.54
CA GLU A 52 48.66 -6.48 -25.31
C GLU A 52 47.57 -7.40 -24.75
N PHE A 53 47.90 -8.66 -24.47
CA PHE A 53 46.96 -9.60 -23.85
C PHE A 53 46.54 -9.17 -22.44
N VAL A 54 47.47 -8.69 -21.60
CA VAL A 54 47.19 -8.16 -20.27
C VAL A 54 46.29 -6.92 -20.34
N LYS A 55 46.46 -6.06 -21.36
CA LYS A 55 45.59 -4.90 -21.63
C LYS A 55 44.18 -5.34 -22.02
N GLU A 56 44.02 -6.36 -22.86
CA GLU A 56 42.69 -6.90 -23.21
C GLU A 56 42.04 -7.61 -22.01
N LYS A 57 42.79 -8.34 -21.18
CA LYS A 57 42.32 -8.91 -19.90
C LYS A 57 41.84 -7.82 -18.93
N LYS A 58 42.47 -6.63 -18.93
CA LYS A 58 42.04 -5.43 -18.17
C LYS A 58 40.83 -4.71 -18.80
N ASN A 59 40.49 -4.98 -20.07
CA ASN A 59 39.26 -4.51 -20.71
C ASN A 59 38.03 -5.36 -20.35
N ASN A 60 38.21 -6.58 -19.82
CA ASN A 60 37.10 -7.44 -19.41
C ASN A 60 36.31 -6.85 -18.22
N GLY A 61 35.01 -6.73 -18.42
CA GLY A 61 34.04 -6.36 -17.39
C GLY A 61 33.57 -7.56 -16.56
N LEU A 62 32.48 -7.39 -15.82
CA LEU A 62 31.94 -8.39 -14.89
C LEU A 62 31.49 -9.68 -15.60
N ILE A 63 30.75 -9.54 -16.70
CA ILE A 63 30.22 -10.64 -17.51
C ILE A 63 31.36 -11.34 -18.26
N ARG A 64 32.30 -10.59 -18.87
CA ARG A 64 33.50 -11.20 -19.50
C ARG A 64 34.35 -11.97 -18.48
N LYS A 65 34.56 -11.43 -17.28
CA LYS A 65 35.31 -12.13 -16.21
C LYS A 65 34.62 -13.43 -15.79
N PHE A 66 33.30 -13.41 -15.62
CA PHE A 66 32.51 -14.62 -15.31
C PHE A 66 32.57 -15.68 -16.42
N TYR A 67 32.39 -15.28 -17.69
CA TYR A 67 32.52 -16.23 -18.81
C TYR A 67 33.95 -16.73 -19.02
N ASN A 68 34.96 -15.89 -18.78
CA ASN A 68 36.36 -16.33 -18.80
C ASN A 68 36.66 -17.37 -17.71
N PHE A 69 36.11 -17.18 -16.50
CA PHE A 69 36.18 -18.18 -15.43
C PHE A 69 35.51 -19.50 -15.84
N LEU A 70 34.32 -19.45 -16.46
CA LEU A 70 33.65 -20.66 -16.95
C LEU A 70 34.47 -21.40 -18.01
N LYS A 71 34.95 -20.72 -19.07
CA LYS A 71 35.81 -21.31 -20.12
C LYS A 71 37.07 -21.95 -19.54
N ASN A 72 37.73 -21.27 -18.61
CA ASN A 72 38.90 -21.79 -17.89
C ASN A 72 38.62 -22.96 -16.93
N LYS A 73 37.34 -23.22 -16.58
CA LYS A 73 36.92 -24.32 -15.70
C LYS A 73 36.38 -25.52 -16.48
N THR A 74 35.77 -25.29 -17.64
CA THR A 74 35.22 -26.37 -18.49
C THR A 74 36.15 -26.81 -19.61
N ASN A 75 37.20 -26.05 -19.92
CA ASN A 75 38.06 -26.19 -21.11
C ASN A 75 37.31 -26.12 -22.45
N ILE A 76 36.07 -25.63 -22.46
CA ILE A 76 35.27 -25.47 -23.69
C ILE A 76 35.41 -24.03 -24.21
N GLY A 77 36.14 -23.89 -25.31
CA GLY A 77 36.42 -22.61 -25.98
C GLY A 77 37.60 -21.84 -25.40
N LEU A 78 37.98 -20.75 -26.07
CA LEU A 78 39.21 -20.01 -25.78
C LEU A 78 39.11 -19.14 -24.52
N GLY A 79 39.58 -19.67 -23.38
CA GLY A 79 39.72 -18.96 -22.10
C GLY A 79 41.12 -18.38 -21.89
N SER A 80 41.28 -17.47 -20.92
CA SER A 80 42.56 -16.80 -20.68
C SER A 80 43.71 -17.76 -20.37
N LYS A 81 43.46 -18.90 -19.71
CA LYS A 81 44.48 -19.93 -19.44
C LYS A 81 44.95 -20.65 -20.71
N ALA A 82 44.10 -20.73 -21.74
CA ALA A 82 44.48 -21.30 -23.02
C ALA A 82 45.35 -20.31 -23.81
N VAL A 83 44.99 -19.03 -23.81
CA VAL A 83 45.81 -17.98 -24.45
C VAL A 83 47.15 -17.79 -23.74
N GLU A 84 47.18 -17.83 -22.40
CA GLU A 84 48.43 -17.78 -21.62
C GLU A 84 49.40 -18.89 -22.05
N LYS A 85 48.91 -20.13 -22.25
CA LYS A 85 49.73 -21.23 -22.78
C LYS A 85 50.24 -21.01 -24.20
N GLU A 86 49.46 -20.41 -25.09
CA GLU A 86 49.94 -20.12 -26.45
C GLU A 86 50.94 -18.94 -26.47
N ILE A 87 50.82 -17.96 -25.55
CA ILE A 87 51.85 -16.94 -25.36
C ILE A 87 53.14 -17.58 -24.85
N ASP A 88 53.06 -18.53 -23.90
CA ASP A 88 54.24 -19.25 -23.39
C ASP A 88 54.96 -20.08 -24.48
N LYS A 89 54.24 -20.53 -25.53
CA LYS A 89 54.84 -21.16 -26.73
C LYS A 89 55.48 -20.14 -27.68
N PHE A 90 54.81 -19.01 -27.91
CA PHE A 90 55.34 -17.92 -28.72
C PHE A 90 56.67 -17.40 -28.16
N GLU A 91 56.75 -17.21 -26.84
CA GLU A 91 57.97 -16.74 -26.16
C GLU A 91 59.14 -17.75 -26.23
N LYS A 92 58.86 -19.01 -26.57
CA LYS A 92 59.86 -20.05 -26.86
C LYS A 92 60.20 -20.19 -28.36
N GLY A 93 59.54 -19.41 -29.23
CA GLY A 93 59.70 -19.49 -30.69
C GLY A 93 58.93 -20.64 -31.36
N GLU A 94 58.04 -21.33 -30.65
CA GLU A 94 57.31 -22.50 -31.17
C GLU A 94 56.16 -22.13 -32.15
N ILE A 95 55.71 -20.86 -32.16
CA ILE A 95 54.65 -20.34 -33.06
C ILE A 95 54.98 -18.90 -33.52
N SER A 96 54.41 -18.48 -34.66
CA SER A 96 54.63 -17.13 -35.22
C SER A 96 53.86 -16.01 -34.52
N GLU A 97 54.35 -14.77 -34.67
CA GLU A 97 53.72 -13.56 -34.12
C GLU A 97 52.30 -13.34 -34.68
N GLU A 98 52.07 -13.69 -35.95
CA GLU A 98 50.76 -13.61 -36.59
C GLU A 98 49.74 -14.58 -35.96
N ASN A 99 50.17 -15.82 -35.69
CA ASN A 99 49.32 -16.84 -35.07
C ASN A 99 48.92 -16.48 -33.64
N ILE A 100 49.81 -15.86 -32.85
CA ILE A 100 49.47 -15.44 -31.49
C ILE A 100 48.60 -14.17 -31.48
N LYS A 101 48.82 -13.22 -32.41
CA LYS A 101 47.96 -12.04 -32.60
C LYS A 101 46.54 -12.40 -33.03
N ASP A 102 46.39 -13.35 -33.94
CA ASP A 102 45.08 -13.91 -34.31
C ASP A 102 44.43 -14.63 -33.10
N THR A 103 45.19 -15.40 -32.32
CA THR A 103 44.71 -16.05 -31.10
C THR A 103 44.20 -15.05 -30.05
N ILE A 104 44.93 -13.96 -29.80
CA ILE A 104 44.50 -12.86 -28.92
C ILE A 104 43.24 -12.16 -29.48
N THR A 105 43.15 -12.00 -30.80
CA THR A 105 41.98 -11.42 -31.50
C THR A 105 40.75 -12.33 -31.43
N LYS A 106 40.92 -13.65 -31.55
CA LYS A 106 39.87 -14.67 -31.34
C LYS A 106 39.39 -14.65 -29.89
N TYR A 107 40.29 -14.56 -28.91
CA TYR A 107 39.92 -14.43 -27.49
C TYR A 107 39.10 -13.15 -27.25
N LYS A 108 39.58 -12.00 -27.71
CA LYS A 108 38.87 -10.71 -27.65
C LYS A 108 37.47 -10.81 -28.24
N THR A 109 37.35 -11.35 -29.44
CA THR A 109 36.07 -11.55 -30.14
C THR A 109 35.14 -12.48 -29.36
N SER A 110 35.66 -13.59 -28.83
CA SER A 110 34.93 -14.55 -28.00
C SER A 110 34.45 -13.96 -26.66
N GLN A 111 35.19 -13.02 -26.06
CA GLN A 111 34.76 -12.28 -24.88
C GLN A 111 33.72 -11.18 -25.22
N GLN A 112 33.85 -10.50 -26.35
CA GLN A 112 32.85 -9.52 -26.78
C GLN A 112 31.52 -10.19 -27.17
N ASN A 113 31.58 -11.33 -27.85
CA ASN A 113 30.41 -12.10 -28.25
C ASN A 113 29.64 -12.67 -27.04
N SER A 114 30.31 -13.06 -25.95
CA SER A 114 29.62 -13.56 -24.75
C SER A 114 28.74 -12.49 -24.07
N VAL A 115 29.22 -11.25 -23.98
CA VAL A 115 28.43 -10.11 -23.47
C VAL A 115 27.23 -9.83 -24.36
N GLN A 116 27.43 -9.85 -25.68
CA GLN A 116 26.34 -9.62 -26.62
C GLN A 116 25.30 -10.75 -26.51
N ALA A 117 25.72 -12.02 -26.48
CA ALA A 117 24.82 -13.17 -26.32
C ALA A 117 24.03 -13.11 -25.00
N PHE A 118 24.68 -12.77 -23.89
CA PHE A 118 24.00 -12.57 -22.60
C PHE A 118 23.01 -11.41 -22.63
N ALA A 119 23.37 -10.26 -23.21
CA ALA A 119 22.49 -9.11 -23.29
C ALA A 119 21.30 -9.33 -24.26
N ASP A 120 21.50 -10.11 -25.33
CA ASP A 120 20.46 -10.51 -26.28
C ASP A 120 19.49 -11.54 -25.67
N THR A 121 20.03 -12.46 -24.87
CA THR A 121 19.29 -13.43 -24.03
C THR A 121 18.38 -12.74 -23.02
N ALA A 122 18.94 -11.82 -22.23
CA ALA A 122 18.19 -11.08 -21.23
C ALA A 122 17.13 -10.17 -21.88
N THR A 123 17.46 -9.57 -23.04
CA THR A 123 16.50 -8.81 -23.85
C THR A 123 15.33 -9.69 -24.29
N ALA A 124 15.60 -10.86 -24.87
CA ALA A 124 14.55 -11.81 -25.28
C ALA A 124 13.67 -12.25 -24.11
N ALA A 125 14.27 -12.61 -22.97
CA ALA A 125 13.54 -13.03 -21.78
C ALA A 125 12.60 -11.93 -21.25
N VAL A 126 13.04 -10.67 -21.26
CA VAL A 126 12.24 -9.51 -20.87
C VAL A 126 11.12 -9.22 -21.87
N THR A 127 11.38 -9.23 -23.18
CA THR A 127 10.36 -8.88 -24.18
C THR A 127 9.35 -9.99 -24.42
N ILE A 128 9.75 -11.27 -24.36
CA ILE A 128 8.82 -12.41 -24.32
C ILE A 128 7.94 -12.34 -23.06
N SER A 129 8.51 -11.97 -21.91
CA SER A 129 7.72 -11.77 -20.68
C SER A 129 6.72 -10.61 -20.81
N GLY A 130 7.15 -9.48 -21.39
CA GLY A 130 6.29 -8.33 -21.68
C GLY A 130 5.16 -8.66 -22.65
N TYR A 131 5.46 -9.42 -23.72
CA TYR A 131 4.47 -9.93 -24.66
C TYR A 131 3.41 -10.80 -23.96
N TYR A 132 3.82 -11.80 -23.16
CA TYR A 132 2.85 -12.65 -22.47
C TYR A 132 2.04 -11.88 -21.42
N LEU A 133 2.59 -10.84 -20.77
CA LEU A 133 1.82 -9.95 -19.90
C LEU A 133 0.73 -9.18 -20.68
N GLY A 134 1.06 -8.60 -21.83
CA GLY A 134 0.10 -7.94 -22.72
C GLY A 134 -0.98 -8.90 -23.24
N ASN A 135 -0.58 -10.08 -23.74
CA ASN A 135 -1.49 -11.13 -24.19
C ASN A 135 -2.43 -11.62 -23.06
N ASN A 136 -1.94 -11.72 -21.83
CA ASN A 136 -2.76 -12.07 -20.66
C ASN A 136 -3.75 -10.97 -20.27
N PHE A 137 -3.39 -9.69 -20.46
CA PHE A 137 -4.30 -8.57 -20.28
C PHE A 137 -5.41 -8.60 -21.35
N ILE A 138 -5.05 -8.77 -22.63
CA ILE A 138 -6.01 -8.87 -23.75
C ILE A 138 -7.00 -10.02 -23.53
N LYS A 139 -6.52 -11.23 -23.18
CA LYS A 139 -7.40 -12.38 -22.88
C LYS A 139 -8.39 -12.09 -21.75
N LYS A 140 -7.93 -11.44 -20.67
CA LYS A 140 -8.79 -11.05 -19.56
C LYS A 140 -9.82 -10.00 -19.98
N TYR A 141 -9.40 -8.99 -20.75
CA TYR A 141 -10.28 -7.97 -21.30
C TYR A 141 -11.38 -8.58 -22.18
N GLN A 142 -11.01 -9.46 -23.11
CA GLN A 142 -11.97 -10.18 -23.98
C GLN A 142 -12.95 -11.03 -23.17
N ALA A 143 -12.49 -11.73 -22.13
CA ALA A 143 -13.36 -12.50 -21.25
C ALA A 143 -14.29 -11.59 -20.40
N GLN A 144 -13.80 -10.43 -19.95
CA GLN A 144 -14.63 -9.44 -19.24
C GLN A 144 -15.69 -8.81 -20.14
N ASP A 145 -15.35 -8.44 -21.38
CA ASP A 145 -16.29 -7.86 -22.35
C ASP A 145 -17.43 -8.86 -22.67
N LYS A 146 -17.09 -10.13 -22.93
CA LYS A 146 -18.07 -11.23 -23.12
C LYS A 146 -19.03 -11.43 -21.94
N LEU A 147 -18.59 -11.12 -20.72
CA LEU A 147 -19.39 -11.26 -19.49
C LEU A 147 -20.05 -9.94 -19.03
N ASN A 148 -19.97 -8.87 -19.84
CA ASN A 148 -20.35 -7.50 -19.45
C ASN A 148 -19.69 -7.04 -18.12
N ALA A 149 -18.51 -7.60 -17.82
CA ALA A 149 -17.76 -7.48 -16.58
C ALA A 149 -16.59 -6.48 -16.69
N LEU A 150 -16.73 -5.49 -17.58
CA LEU A 150 -15.78 -4.38 -17.70
C LEU A 150 -16.02 -3.36 -16.57
N PRO A 151 -14.95 -2.79 -15.96
CA PRO A 151 -15.06 -1.71 -14.98
C PRO A 151 -15.86 -0.51 -15.51
N GLN A 152 -16.60 0.17 -14.63
CA GLN A 152 -17.52 1.25 -15.03
C GLN A 152 -16.82 2.39 -15.80
N PHE A 153 -15.57 2.74 -15.46
CA PHE A 153 -14.82 3.75 -16.22
C PHE A 153 -14.55 3.35 -17.69
N ILE A 154 -14.49 2.04 -18.00
CA ILE A 154 -14.38 1.53 -19.37
C ILE A 154 -15.75 1.53 -20.06
N LYS A 155 -16.83 1.22 -19.33
CA LYS A 155 -18.22 1.34 -19.84
C LYS A 155 -18.58 2.79 -20.19
N ASN A 156 -18.24 3.74 -19.33
CA ASN A 156 -18.46 5.17 -19.59
C ASN A 156 -17.68 5.69 -20.82
N ILE A 157 -16.56 5.05 -21.20
CA ILE A 157 -15.83 5.35 -22.44
C ILE A 157 -16.56 4.78 -23.68
N LYS A 158 -17.30 3.68 -23.52
CA LYS A 158 -18.10 3.02 -24.57
C LYS A 158 -19.39 3.80 -24.89
N GLU A 159 -19.97 4.47 -23.89
CA GLU A 159 -21.28 5.12 -23.97
C GLU A 159 -21.23 6.62 -24.33
N ASN A 160 -20.10 7.31 -24.16
CA ASN A 160 -20.00 8.76 -24.33
C ASN A 160 -19.04 9.16 -25.46
N THR A 161 -19.55 9.70 -26.57
CA THR A 161 -18.88 9.60 -27.89
C THR A 161 -18.13 10.87 -28.34
N ASP A 162 -18.38 12.03 -27.73
CA ASP A 162 -18.16 13.31 -28.43
C ASP A 162 -16.82 14.01 -28.19
N SER A 163 -15.97 13.52 -27.28
CA SER A 163 -14.66 14.17 -27.04
C SER A 163 -13.51 13.61 -27.92
N ILE A 164 -12.69 14.53 -28.45
CA ILE A 164 -11.49 14.19 -29.25
C ILE A 164 -10.47 13.33 -28.48
N LYS A 165 -10.45 13.43 -27.13
CA LYS A 165 -9.65 12.54 -26.27
C LYS A 165 -10.19 11.10 -26.24
N LEU A 166 -11.50 10.89 -26.30
CA LEU A 166 -12.12 9.55 -26.32
C LEU A 166 -12.05 8.85 -27.69
N LYS A 167 -12.03 9.60 -28.81
CA LYS A 167 -11.82 8.99 -30.15
C LYS A 167 -10.51 8.19 -30.25
N ARG A 168 -9.46 8.58 -29.51
CA ARG A 168 -8.20 7.79 -29.39
C ARG A 168 -8.34 6.54 -28.51
N LEU A 169 -9.27 6.53 -27.55
CA LEU A 169 -9.54 5.37 -26.69
C LEU A 169 -10.37 4.31 -27.43
N LYS A 170 -11.32 4.72 -28.30
CA LYS A 170 -12.07 3.80 -29.19
C LYS A 170 -11.14 3.07 -30.17
N LEU A 171 -10.13 3.76 -30.71
CA LEU A 171 -9.06 3.14 -31.50
C LEU A 171 -8.28 2.07 -30.70
N ILE A 172 -7.99 2.34 -29.42
CA ILE A 172 -7.33 1.38 -28.52
C ILE A 172 -8.24 0.18 -28.25
N GLU A 173 -9.55 0.38 -28.07
CA GLU A 173 -10.55 -0.68 -27.90
C GLU A 173 -10.61 -1.62 -29.11
N ASP A 174 -10.73 -1.07 -30.32
CA ASP A 174 -10.79 -1.86 -31.57
C ASP A 174 -9.46 -2.57 -31.91
N ILE A 175 -8.35 -2.05 -31.40
CA ILE A 175 -7.05 -2.74 -31.42
C ILE A 175 -7.03 -3.88 -30.40
N LEU A 176 -7.53 -3.67 -29.17
CA LEU A 176 -7.56 -4.68 -28.10
C LEU A 176 -8.51 -5.85 -28.38
N LYS A 177 -9.59 -5.63 -29.14
CA LYS A 177 -10.47 -6.71 -29.61
C LYS A 177 -9.75 -7.74 -30.51
N SER A 178 -8.73 -7.32 -31.27
CA SER A 178 -7.96 -8.19 -32.17
C SER A 178 -6.59 -8.57 -31.62
N LYS A 179 -6.38 -9.86 -31.35
CA LYS A 179 -5.08 -10.43 -30.96
C LYS A 179 -3.94 -10.02 -31.91
N THR A 180 -4.23 -9.91 -33.21
CA THR A 180 -3.26 -9.50 -34.24
C THR A 180 -2.94 -8.01 -34.16
N LYS A 181 -3.96 -7.13 -34.13
CA LYS A 181 -3.74 -5.67 -34.04
C LYS A 181 -3.04 -5.27 -32.74
N ALA A 182 -3.43 -5.87 -31.61
CA ALA A 182 -2.80 -5.63 -30.32
C ALA A 182 -1.35 -6.14 -30.27
N THR A 183 -1.03 -7.25 -30.95
CA THR A 183 0.36 -7.72 -31.11
C THR A 183 1.18 -6.69 -31.90
N ILE A 184 0.65 -6.16 -33.01
CA ILE A 184 1.33 -5.13 -33.82
C ILE A 184 1.60 -3.85 -33.01
N LEU A 185 0.65 -3.39 -32.19
CA LEU A 185 0.84 -2.23 -31.31
C LEU A 185 1.93 -2.44 -30.23
N MET A 186 2.11 -3.68 -29.77
CA MET A 186 3.12 -4.03 -28.77
C MET A 186 4.54 -4.10 -29.34
N LEU A 187 4.74 -4.42 -30.62
CA LEU A 187 6.08 -4.62 -31.21
C LEU A 187 6.99 -3.37 -31.06
N PRO A 188 6.57 -2.13 -31.36
CA PRO A 188 7.40 -0.94 -31.13
C PRO A 188 7.81 -0.74 -29.67
N ILE A 189 6.88 -1.00 -28.73
CA ILE A 189 7.12 -0.87 -27.29
C ILE A 189 8.14 -1.92 -26.82
N LEU A 190 7.98 -3.18 -27.26
CA LEU A 190 8.92 -4.26 -26.97
C LEU A 190 10.30 -4.02 -27.60
N GLY A 191 10.36 -3.37 -28.77
CA GLY A 191 11.59 -2.84 -29.33
C GLY A 191 12.27 -1.81 -28.42
N ILE A 192 11.55 -0.78 -27.97
CA ILE A 192 12.10 0.24 -27.06
C ILE A 192 12.61 -0.41 -25.76
N VAL A 193 11.82 -1.30 -25.16
CA VAL A 193 12.20 -2.06 -23.95
C VAL A 193 13.47 -2.87 -24.19
N GLY A 194 13.54 -3.63 -25.30
CA GLY A 194 14.73 -4.42 -25.62
C GLY A 194 15.98 -3.57 -25.85
N GLY A 195 15.84 -2.41 -26.51
CA GLY A 195 16.92 -1.45 -26.68
C GLY A 195 17.44 -0.90 -25.34
N ILE A 196 16.54 -0.55 -24.42
CA ILE A 196 16.90 -0.07 -23.07
C ILE A 196 17.55 -1.19 -22.25
N THR A 197 17.03 -2.42 -22.29
CA THR A 197 17.58 -3.58 -21.57
C THR A 197 19.00 -3.88 -22.03
N LYS A 198 19.23 -4.04 -23.35
CA LYS A 198 20.57 -4.29 -23.90
C LYS A 198 21.55 -3.16 -23.61
N LEU A 199 21.10 -1.90 -23.70
CA LEU A 199 21.92 -0.73 -23.35
C LEU A 199 22.30 -0.72 -21.86
N THR A 200 21.40 -1.14 -20.97
CA THR A 200 21.65 -1.17 -19.52
C THR A 200 22.64 -2.25 -19.14
N ILE A 201 22.46 -3.47 -19.65
CA ILE A 201 23.37 -4.61 -19.41
C ILE A 201 24.77 -4.30 -19.95
N THR A 202 24.88 -3.75 -21.17
CA THR A 202 26.17 -3.36 -21.76
C THR A 202 26.79 -2.09 -21.16
N LYS A 203 26.07 -1.34 -20.33
CA LYS A 203 26.64 -0.32 -19.44
C LYS A 203 27.15 -0.94 -18.14
N ALA A 204 26.37 -1.84 -17.53
CA ALA A 204 26.74 -2.56 -16.30
C ALA A 204 27.99 -3.43 -16.48
N GLU A 205 28.14 -4.06 -17.64
CA GLU A 205 29.38 -4.80 -18.00
C GLU A 205 30.64 -3.94 -17.79
N ARG A 206 30.59 -2.66 -18.15
CA ARG A 206 31.77 -1.78 -18.13
C ARG A 206 32.16 -1.34 -16.72
N ILE A 207 31.43 -1.73 -15.68
CA ILE A 207 31.82 -1.56 -14.28
C ILE A 207 33.10 -2.39 -14.03
N GLY A 208 34.16 -1.73 -13.55
CA GLY A 208 35.46 -2.37 -13.36
C GLY A 208 36.27 -2.65 -14.63
N SER A 209 35.84 -2.18 -15.80
CA SER A 209 36.58 -2.28 -17.08
C SER A 209 37.43 -1.03 -17.37
N LYS A 210 38.46 -1.19 -18.23
CA LYS A 210 39.23 -0.10 -18.85
C LYS A 210 38.82 0.26 -20.30
N GLU A 211 37.84 -0.43 -20.90
CA GLU A 211 37.45 -0.38 -22.33
C GLU A 211 37.23 1.03 -22.95
N PHE A 212 36.93 2.06 -22.14
CA PHE A 212 36.84 3.47 -22.57
C PHE A 212 37.55 4.46 -21.61
N LYS A 213 38.53 3.98 -20.84
CA LYS A 213 39.31 4.81 -19.91
C LYS A 213 40.63 5.20 -20.58
N VAL A 214 40.76 6.48 -20.95
CA VAL A 214 42.04 7.07 -21.39
C VAL A 214 42.98 7.10 -20.19
N ASP A 215 44.16 6.49 -20.31
CA ASP A 215 45.20 6.60 -19.29
C ASP A 215 45.72 8.05 -19.26
N LYS A 216 45.68 8.67 -18.09
CA LYS A 216 46.14 10.07 -17.94
C LYS A 216 47.66 10.17 -17.85
N LYS A 217 48.37 9.08 -17.50
CA LYS A 217 49.83 9.07 -17.34
C LYS A 217 50.57 8.93 -18.68
N ALA A 218 49.87 8.53 -19.74
CA ALA A 218 50.43 8.33 -21.07
C ALA A 218 50.45 9.59 -21.96
N PHE A 219 50.06 10.76 -21.43
CA PHE A 219 50.00 12.02 -22.18
C PHE A 219 50.62 13.15 -21.38
N THR A 220 51.63 13.81 -21.94
CA THR A 220 52.24 15.03 -21.41
C THR A 220 51.48 16.28 -21.87
N ASP A 221 50.94 16.30 -23.11
CA ASP A 221 50.10 17.41 -23.60
C ASP A 221 48.61 17.29 -23.22
N LYS A 222 48.08 18.42 -22.77
CA LYS A 222 46.69 18.66 -22.39
C LYS A 222 45.76 18.78 -23.62
N LYS A 223 46.23 19.16 -24.81
CA LYS A 223 45.40 19.17 -26.04
C LYS A 223 45.21 17.75 -26.58
N GLU A 224 46.28 16.97 -26.71
CA GLU A 224 46.21 15.55 -27.08
C GLU A 224 45.32 14.73 -26.14
N LEU A 225 45.51 14.87 -24.82
CA LEU A 225 44.67 14.22 -23.82
C LEU A 225 43.18 14.63 -23.93
N LYS A 226 42.87 15.85 -24.40
CA LYS A 226 41.49 16.28 -24.70
C LYS A 226 40.97 15.64 -25.99
N ALA A 227 41.79 15.55 -27.03
CA ALA A 227 41.44 14.91 -28.31
C ALA A 227 41.13 13.43 -28.12
N GLU A 228 41.96 12.70 -27.38
CA GLU A 228 41.77 11.26 -27.15
C GLU A 228 40.53 10.99 -26.27
N LYS A 229 40.29 11.82 -25.25
CA LYS A 229 39.02 11.81 -24.51
C LYS A 229 37.81 12.10 -25.41
N LYS A 230 37.95 12.91 -26.46
CA LYS A 230 36.88 13.19 -27.44
C LYS A 230 36.64 11.98 -28.37
N LYS A 231 37.69 11.30 -28.84
CA LYS A 231 37.60 10.04 -29.60
C LYS A 231 36.89 8.94 -28.80
N ALA A 232 37.39 8.61 -27.62
CA ALA A 232 36.81 7.59 -26.73
C ALA A 232 35.34 7.89 -26.36
N ARG A 233 34.96 9.17 -26.19
CA ARG A 233 33.56 9.60 -26.01
C ARG A 233 32.70 9.39 -27.26
N LYS A 234 33.23 9.66 -28.46
CA LYS A 234 32.52 9.46 -29.75
C LYS A 234 32.28 7.98 -30.01
N GLU A 235 33.26 7.12 -29.75
CA GLU A 235 33.15 5.67 -29.86
C GLU A 235 32.17 5.10 -28.84
N ARG A 236 32.27 5.49 -27.56
CA ARG A 236 31.30 5.09 -26.52
C ARG A 236 29.86 5.46 -26.91
N ARG A 237 29.64 6.61 -27.56
CA ARG A 237 28.32 7.00 -28.10
C ARG A 237 27.87 6.09 -29.25
N LYS A 238 28.73 5.83 -30.25
CA LYS A 238 28.45 4.90 -31.36
C LYS A 238 28.08 3.49 -30.85
N THR A 239 28.88 2.94 -29.95
CA THR A 239 28.66 1.59 -29.39
C THR A 239 27.40 1.52 -28.53
N ASN A 240 27.07 2.56 -27.76
CA ASN A 240 25.80 2.63 -27.03
C ASN A 240 24.59 2.67 -27.99
N PHE A 241 24.65 3.47 -29.05
CA PHE A 241 23.57 3.54 -30.05
C PHE A 241 23.38 2.20 -30.78
N LYS A 242 24.47 1.53 -31.17
CA LYS A 242 24.44 0.19 -31.77
C LYS A 242 23.87 -0.88 -30.82
N ASN A 243 24.22 -0.83 -29.53
CA ASN A 243 23.64 -1.73 -28.52
C ASN A 243 22.15 -1.47 -28.30
N PHE A 244 21.69 -0.21 -28.34
CA PHE A 244 20.26 0.12 -28.30
C PHE A 244 19.52 -0.39 -29.55
N LEU A 245 20.02 -0.08 -30.74
CA LEU A 245 19.38 -0.44 -32.01
C LEU A 245 19.28 -1.97 -32.19
N THR A 246 20.35 -2.71 -31.91
CA THR A 246 20.31 -4.19 -31.96
C THR A 246 19.44 -4.77 -30.85
N GLY A 247 19.39 -4.15 -29.66
CA GLY A 247 18.45 -4.54 -28.60
C GLY A 247 16.99 -4.33 -29.02
N ALA A 248 16.71 -3.29 -29.80
CA ALA A 248 15.36 -3.00 -30.30
C ALA A 248 14.92 -3.96 -31.40
N ALA A 249 15.80 -4.27 -32.36
CA ALA A 249 15.55 -5.34 -33.34
C ALA A 249 15.28 -6.69 -32.64
N ASN A 250 16.09 -7.03 -31.64
CA ASN A 250 15.94 -8.25 -30.84
C ASN A 250 14.63 -8.25 -30.03
N GLY A 251 14.21 -7.09 -29.51
CA GLY A 251 12.95 -6.93 -28.77
C GLY A 251 11.70 -7.15 -29.62
N ILE A 252 11.76 -6.79 -30.90
CA ILE A 252 10.71 -7.06 -31.91
C ILE A 252 10.73 -8.53 -32.34
N LEU A 253 11.92 -9.10 -32.57
CA LEU A 253 12.08 -10.45 -33.13
C LEU A 253 11.72 -11.56 -32.14
N ALA A 254 12.13 -11.46 -30.87
CA ALA A 254 12.00 -12.55 -29.88
C ALA A 254 10.56 -13.05 -29.67
N PRO A 255 9.53 -12.17 -29.53
CA PRO A 255 8.14 -12.60 -29.44
C PRO A 255 7.66 -13.32 -30.71
N VAL A 256 8.05 -12.85 -31.90
CA VAL A 256 7.65 -13.44 -33.19
C VAL A 256 8.23 -14.85 -33.35
N THR A 257 9.52 -15.05 -33.07
CA THR A 257 10.16 -16.38 -33.13
C THR A 257 9.61 -17.34 -32.08
N ALA A 258 9.29 -16.86 -30.88
CA ALA A 258 8.68 -17.67 -29.82
C ALA A 258 7.23 -18.08 -30.15
N LEU A 259 6.48 -17.24 -30.86
CA LEU A 259 5.12 -17.55 -31.34
C LEU A 259 5.11 -18.56 -32.48
N ALA A 260 6.06 -18.48 -33.41
CA ALA A 260 6.11 -19.33 -34.60
C ALA A 260 6.69 -20.73 -34.34
N GLY A 261 7.70 -20.86 -33.46
CA GLY A 261 8.46 -22.12 -33.28
C GLY A 261 8.40 -22.75 -31.89
N GLY A 262 7.69 -22.18 -30.92
CA GLY A 262 7.68 -22.67 -29.54
C GLY A 262 9.10 -22.76 -28.94
N ILE A 263 9.41 -23.85 -28.22
CA ILE A 263 10.75 -24.08 -27.65
C ILE A 263 11.82 -24.21 -28.74
N ILE A 264 11.46 -24.80 -29.90
CA ILE A 264 12.35 -24.99 -31.06
C ILE A 264 12.70 -23.65 -31.73
N GLY A 265 11.85 -22.61 -31.55
CA GLY A 265 12.12 -21.24 -31.98
C GLY A 265 13.27 -20.54 -31.24
N ILE A 266 13.75 -21.08 -30.11
CA ILE A 266 14.82 -20.45 -29.30
C ILE A 266 16.21 -20.63 -29.95
N PRO A 267 16.61 -21.84 -30.39
CA PRO A 267 17.76 -22.01 -31.29
C PRO A 267 17.69 -21.10 -32.53
N ALA A 268 16.53 -21.03 -33.20
CA ALA A 268 16.34 -20.18 -34.38
C ALA A 268 16.53 -18.68 -34.06
N TYR A 269 16.03 -18.21 -32.92
CA TYR A 269 16.27 -16.84 -32.44
C TYR A 269 17.75 -16.56 -32.16
N ILE A 270 18.46 -17.48 -31.50
CA ILE A 270 19.91 -17.35 -31.21
C ILE A 270 20.71 -17.34 -32.52
N LEU A 271 20.34 -18.16 -33.51
CA LEU A 271 20.93 -18.15 -34.85
C LEU A 271 20.66 -16.82 -35.57
N ALA A 272 19.41 -16.35 -35.63
CA ALA A 272 19.03 -15.11 -36.29
C ALA A 272 19.72 -13.87 -35.68
N THR A 273 19.77 -13.78 -34.35
CA THR A 273 20.48 -12.68 -33.66
C THR A 273 22.00 -12.78 -33.81
N THR A 274 22.57 -13.97 -33.98
CA THR A 274 24.00 -14.15 -34.30
C THR A 274 24.30 -13.75 -35.74
N GLY A 275 23.46 -14.11 -36.72
CA GLY A 275 23.54 -13.64 -38.10
C GLY A 275 23.44 -12.11 -38.21
N LEU A 276 22.48 -11.50 -37.52
CA LEU A 276 22.31 -10.03 -37.46
C LEU A 276 23.53 -9.32 -36.86
N ARG A 277 24.24 -9.93 -35.91
CA ARG A 277 25.49 -9.38 -35.35
C ARG A 277 26.66 -9.53 -36.33
N TYR A 278 26.76 -10.66 -37.02
CA TYR A 278 27.80 -10.90 -38.03
C TYR A 278 27.70 -9.88 -39.18
N THR A 279 26.49 -9.64 -39.70
CA THR A 279 26.26 -8.66 -40.79
C THR A 279 26.44 -7.20 -40.35
N THR A 280 26.15 -6.86 -39.10
CA THR A 280 26.26 -5.47 -38.59
C THR A 280 27.62 -5.12 -37.97
N ASN A 281 28.48 -6.10 -37.68
CA ASN A 281 29.85 -5.89 -37.20
C ASN A 281 30.87 -5.75 -38.33
N ASN A 282 30.77 -6.56 -39.39
CA ASN A 282 31.77 -6.61 -40.46
C ASN A 282 31.30 -5.83 -41.71
N LYS A 283 31.61 -4.52 -41.74
CA LYS A 283 31.42 -3.68 -42.93
C LYS A 283 32.65 -3.63 -43.86
N ASP A 284 33.86 -3.85 -43.33
CA ASP A 284 35.11 -3.51 -44.02
C ASP A 284 36.01 -4.72 -44.35
N LYS A 285 35.44 -5.95 -44.41
CA LYS A 285 36.13 -7.15 -44.94
C LYS A 285 35.33 -7.74 -46.10
N LYS A 286 36.02 -8.01 -47.22
CA LYS A 286 35.39 -8.49 -48.48
C LYS A 286 34.91 -9.94 -48.39
N ASP A 287 35.57 -10.78 -47.59
CA ASP A 287 35.22 -12.19 -47.47
C ASP A 287 34.32 -12.45 -46.26
N LYS A 288 33.09 -12.91 -46.54
CA LYS A 288 32.10 -13.36 -45.55
C LYS A 288 31.77 -14.82 -45.82
N SER A 289 32.59 -15.74 -45.31
CA SER A 289 32.37 -17.17 -45.52
C SER A 289 31.35 -17.77 -44.53
N LEU A 290 30.62 -18.80 -44.98
CA LEU A 290 29.78 -19.63 -44.09
C LEU A 290 30.62 -20.41 -43.07
N ASN A 291 31.88 -20.71 -43.38
CA ASN A 291 32.80 -21.42 -42.50
C ASN A 291 33.18 -20.56 -41.28
N ASP A 292 33.49 -19.28 -41.46
CA ASP A 292 33.82 -18.35 -40.36
C ASP A 292 32.63 -18.13 -39.42
N PHE A 293 31.42 -18.03 -39.98
CA PHE A 293 30.19 -17.94 -39.20
C PHE A 293 29.97 -19.22 -38.37
N THR A 294 30.16 -20.39 -38.98
CA THR A 294 30.02 -21.69 -38.33
C THR A 294 31.06 -21.89 -37.23
N GLN A 295 32.31 -21.49 -37.46
CA GLN A 295 33.37 -21.57 -36.46
C GLN A 295 33.08 -20.65 -35.26
N SER A 296 32.72 -19.39 -35.52
CA SER A 296 32.30 -18.43 -34.48
C SER A 296 31.10 -18.92 -33.64
N PHE A 297 30.20 -19.70 -34.24
CA PHE A 297 29.09 -20.33 -33.53
C PHE A 297 29.55 -21.52 -32.65
N LYS A 298 30.41 -22.40 -33.17
CA LYS A 298 31.00 -23.54 -32.44
C LYS A 298 31.84 -23.07 -31.24
N ASP A 299 32.69 -22.06 -31.44
CA ASP A 299 33.57 -21.48 -30.39
C ASP A 299 32.79 -20.85 -29.21
N ASN A 300 31.48 -20.64 -29.37
CA ASN A 300 30.58 -20.10 -28.35
C ASN A 300 29.46 -21.09 -27.94
N ALA A 301 29.55 -22.37 -28.30
CA ALA A 301 28.49 -23.36 -28.06
C ALA A 301 28.01 -23.41 -26.59
N ALA A 302 28.93 -23.47 -25.61
CA ALA A 302 28.57 -23.46 -24.19
C ALA A 302 27.84 -22.17 -23.75
N VAL A 303 28.18 -21.02 -24.35
CA VAL A 303 27.50 -19.74 -24.11
C VAL A 303 26.09 -19.76 -24.72
N ASN A 304 25.96 -20.27 -25.95
CA ASN A 304 24.69 -20.38 -26.66
C ASN A 304 23.71 -21.35 -25.97
N THR A 305 24.19 -22.47 -25.40
CA THR A 305 23.36 -23.40 -24.63
C THR A 305 22.87 -22.79 -23.31
N LEU A 306 23.76 -22.14 -22.54
CA LEU A 306 23.36 -21.45 -21.30
C LEU A 306 22.40 -20.29 -21.57
N ALA A 307 22.62 -19.54 -22.66
CA ALA A 307 21.71 -18.52 -23.18
C ALA A 307 20.34 -19.11 -23.51
N ALA A 308 20.29 -20.20 -24.28
CA ALA A 308 19.05 -20.87 -24.66
C ALA A 308 18.23 -21.29 -23.43
N VAL A 309 18.86 -21.92 -22.44
CA VAL A 309 18.20 -22.32 -21.18
C VAL A 309 17.69 -21.10 -20.40
N ALA A 310 18.46 -20.02 -20.35
CA ALA A 310 18.08 -18.79 -19.64
C ALA A 310 16.91 -18.04 -20.28
N VAL A 311 16.70 -18.12 -21.61
CA VAL A 311 15.45 -17.66 -22.25
C VAL A 311 14.33 -18.68 -22.07
N ALA A 312 14.61 -19.96 -22.32
CA ALA A 312 13.62 -21.03 -22.41
C ALA A 312 12.86 -21.23 -21.10
N VAL A 313 13.53 -21.29 -19.96
CA VAL A 313 12.85 -21.62 -18.69
C VAL A 313 11.86 -20.52 -18.25
N PRO A 314 12.20 -19.21 -18.28
CA PRO A 314 11.22 -18.15 -18.04
C PRO A 314 10.14 -18.06 -19.12
N ALA A 315 10.52 -18.14 -20.41
CA ALA A 315 9.58 -18.07 -21.52
C ALA A 315 8.55 -19.20 -21.46
N PHE A 316 8.97 -20.45 -21.28
CA PHE A 316 8.10 -21.61 -21.14
C PHE A 316 7.16 -21.47 -19.94
N LYS A 317 7.65 -21.04 -18.78
CA LYS A 317 6.80 -20.80 -17.60
C LYS A 317 5.73 -19.72 -17.86
N LYS A 318 6.05 -18.66 -18.59
CA LYS A 318 5.09 -17.59 -18.96
C LYS A 318 4.14 -18.01 -20.08
N ALA A 319 4.62 -18.77 -21.06
CA ALA A 319 3.82 -19.34 -22.15
C ALA A 319 2.79 -20.35 -21.60
N HIS A 320 3.25 -21.31 -20.79
CA HIS A 320 2.39 -22.27 -20.10
C HIS A 320 1.36 -21.56 -19.20
N PHE A 321 1.79 -20.55 -18.42
CA PHE A 321 0.86 -19.73 -17.65
C PHE A 321 -0.22 -19.06 -18.53
N SER A 322 0.18 -18.48 -19.68
CA SER A 322 -0.73 -17.82 -20.62
C SER A 322 -1.68 -18.81 -21.33
N HIS A 323 -1.20 -20.01 -21.64
CA HIS A 323 -2.00 -21.08 -22.23
C HIS A 323 -3.07 -21.55 -21.24
N VAL A 324 -2.68 -21.91 -20.02
CA VAL A 324 -3.59 -22.30 -18.92
C VAL A 324 -4.56 -21.16 -18.59
N LEU A 325 -4.10 -19.90 -18.56
CA LEU A 325 -4.96 -18.73 -18.39
C LEU A 325 -6.02 -18.65 -19.49
N GLY A 326 -5.65 -18.85 -20.76
CA GLY A 326 -6.61 -18.84 -21.87
C GLY A 326 -7.67 -19.93 -21.69
N LYS A 327 -7.23 -21.19 -21.60
CA LYS A 327 -8.11 -22.35 -21.43
C LYS A 327 -9.07 -22.20 -20.24
N ASN A 328 -8.59 -21.68 -19.11
CA ASN A 328 -9.44 -21.48 -17.93
C ASN A 328 -10.32 -20.22 -18.03
N LEU A 329 -9.90 -19.18 -18.74
CA LEU A 329 -10.78 -18.03 -19.05
C LEU A 329 -11.93 -18.45 -19.96
N ASP A 330 -11.67 -19.24 -21.00
CA ASP A 330 -12.71 -19.72 -21.91
C ASP A 330 -13.76 -20.55 -21.14
N LYS A 331 -13.32 -21.51 -20.32
CA LYS A 331 -14.20 -22.24 -19.38
C LYS A 331 -15.01 -21.35 -18.44
N VAL A 332 -14.38 -20.31 -17.87
CA VAL A 332 -15.04 -19.40 -16.93
C VAL A 332 -16.08 -18.54 -17.65
N VAL A 333 -15.79 -18.10 -18.87
CA VAL A 333 -16.79 -17.45 -19.74
C VAL A 333 -17.93 -18.42 -20.03
N ASP A 334 -17.66 -19.67 -20.39
CA ASP A 334 -18.71 -20.67 -20.66
C ASP A 334 -19.56 -21.01 -19.43
N LYS A 335 -19.01 -20.89 -18.21
CA LYS A 335 -19.71 -21.11 -16.93
C LYS A 335 -20.50 -19.91 -16.40
N LEU A 336 -20.18 -18.70 -16.85
CA LEU A 336 -20.74 -17.44 -16.33
C LEU A 336 -21.54 -16.66 -17.39
N LYS A 337 -21.39 -16.95 -18.68
CA LYS A 337 -22.25 -16.40 -19.73
C LYS A 337 -23.70 -16.77 -19.43
N ASP A 338 -24.60 -15.82 -19.66
CA ASP A 338 -26.04 -15.96 -19.47
C ASP A 338 -26.51 -16.25 -18.03
N VAL A 339 -25.59 -16.35 -17.05
CA VAL A 339 -25.93 -16.53 -15.64
C VAL A 339 -26.35 -15.20 -15.03
N LYS A 340 -27.59 -15.14 -14.55
CA LYS A 340 -28.06 -14.09 -13.65
C LYS A 340 -27.50 -14.39 -12.25
N LEU A 341 -26.76 -13.43 -11.69
CA LEU A 341 -26.19 -13.57 -10.35
C LEU A 341 -27.18 -13.07 -9.31
N GLU A 342 -27.31 -13.82 -8.22
CA GLU A 342 -28.14 -13.52 -7.06
C GLU A 342 -27.28 -13.01 -5.90
N LEU A 343 -27.90 -12.37 -4.90
CA LEU A 343 -27.22 -12.05 -3.65
C LEU A 343 -27.03 -13.33 -2.79
N PRO A 344 -26.11 -13.33 -1.82
CA PRO A 344 -25.94 -14.49 -0.95
C PRO A 344 -27.21 -14.77 -0.15
N ASP A 345 -27.63 -16.03 -0.14
CA ASP A 345 -28.64 -16.52 0.80
C ASP A 345 -28.00 -16.60 2.19
N LEU A 346 -28.37 -15.65 3.07
CA LEU A 346 -27.81 -15.48 4.40
C LEU A 346 -28.91 -15.72 5.45
N PRO A 347 -28.59 -16.30 6.62
CA PRO A 347 -29.58 -16.54 7.69
C PRO A 347 -30.31 -15.28 8.17
N SER A 348 -29.71 -14.11 7.94
CA SER A 348 -30.37 -12.81 7.99
C SER A 348 -29.67 -11.87 7.00
N SER A 349 -30.39 -10.88 6.47
CA SER A 349 -29.78 -9.74 5.77
C SER A 349 -29.03 -8.81 6.74
N LYS A 350 -29.25 -8.97 8.05
CA LYS A 350 -28.75 -8.13 9.15
C LYS A 350 -27.72 -8.88 9.99
N SER A 351 -26.65 -8.19 10.39
CA SER A 351 -25.71 -8.68 11.40
C SER A 351 -26.38 -8.82 12.77
N ALA A 352 -25.77 -9.57 13.68
CA ALA A 352 -26.23 -9.67 15.07
C ALA A 352 -26.41 -8.29 15.72
N TYR A 353 -25.46 -7.39 15.47
CA TYR A 353 -25.51 -6.01 15.96
C TYR A 353 -26.70 -5.22 15.41
N GLN A 354 -27.01 -5.35 14.11
CA GLN A 354 -28.16 -4.67 13.49
C GLN A 354 -29.51 -5.21 13.98
N GLU A 355 -29.59 -6.51 14.26
CA GLU A 355 -30.80 -7.12 14.83
C GLU A 355 -31.01 -6.71 16.30
N LEU A 356 -29.93 -6.65 17.08
CA LEU A 356 -29.93 -6.07 18.42
C LEU A 356 -30.32 -4.57 18.40
N GLU A 357 -29.78 -3.81 17.46
CA GLU A 357 -30.15 -2.41 17.22
C GLU A 357 -31.65 -2.27 16.93
N ASP A 358 -32.19 -3.07 16.00
CA ASP A 358 -33.61 -3.06 15.66
C ASP A 358 -34.49 -3.44 16.86
N PHE A 359 -34.14 -4.48 17.63
CA PHE A 359 -34.88 -4.84 18.85
C PHE A 359 -34.89 -3.72 19.89
N MET A 360 -33.76 -3.05 20.10
CA MET A 360 -33.65 -1.95 21.06
C MET A 360 -34.42 -0.71 20.59
N LEU A 361 -34.13 -0.26 19.37
CA LEU A 361 -34.68 1.00 18.85
C LEU A 361 -36.18 0.89 18.52
N ASN A 362 -36.68 -0.27 18.10
CA ASN A 362 -38.12 -0.47 17.85
C ASN A 362 -38.92 -0.86 19.11
N SER A 363 -38.28 -1.01 20.27
CA SER A 363 -39.00 -1.25 21.53
C SER A 363 -39.93 -0.08 21.87
N GLY A 364 -41.13 -0.38 22.39
CA GLY A 364 -42.15 0.65 22.65
C GLY A 364 -41.67 1.78 23.56
N ALA A 365 -40.87 1.46 24.58
CA ALA A 365 -40.29 2.46 25.49
C ALA A 365 -39.36 3.45 24.77
N ILE A 366 -38.46 2.96 23.90
CA ILE A 366 -37.55 3.82 23.12
C ILE A 366 -38.31 4.57 22.02
N GLN A 367 -39.26 3.91 21.35
CA GLN A 367 -40.11 4.53 20.33
C GLN A 367 -40.92 5.71 20.89
N ASN A 368 -41.49 5.60 22.09
CA ASN A 368 -42.22 6.68 22.75
C ASN A 368 -41.34 7.92 23.02
N ILE A 369 -40.04 7.74 23.19
CA ILE A 369 -39.08 8.85 23.37
C ILE A 369 -38.73 9.47 22.01
N ILE A 370 -38.32 8.64 21.03
CA ILE A 370 -37.77 9.14 19.75
C ILE A 370 -38.82 9.54 18.72
N LYS A 371 -40.07 9.06 18.80
CA LYS A 371 -41.20 9.49 17.94
C LYS A 371 -42.09 10.56 18.58
N SER A 372 -41.65 11.19 19.68
CA SER A 372 -42.38 12.31 20.25
C SER A 372 -42.48 13.48 19.25
N ASP A 373 -43.63 14.16 19.19
CA ASP A 373 -43.85 15.31 18.28
C ASP A 373 -42.80 16.42 18.46
N LYS A 374 -42.19 16.48 19.65
CA LYS A 374 -41.09 17.36 20.01
C LYS A 374 -39.77 17.10 19.24
N LEU A 375 -39.58 15.96 18.57
CA LEU A 375 -38.33 15.59 17.86
C LEU A 375 -37.90 16.65 16.83
N TYR A 376 -38.86 17.34 16.21
CA TYR A 376 -38.60 18.35 15.20
C TYR A 376 -38.21 19.71 15.77
N LEU A 377 -38.43 19.97 17.06
CA LEU A 377 -38.02 21.20 17.74
C LEU A 377 -36.55 21.12 18.15
N SER A 378 -35.80 22.23 18.07
CA SER A 378 -34.38 22.27 18.48
C SER A 378 -34.20 22.02 19.97
N ASP A 379 -35.12 22.54 20.77
CA ASP A 379 -34.89 22.84 22.18
C ASP A 379 -35.16 21.63 23.10
N ASN A 380 -35.64 20.52 22.55
CA ASN A 380 -35.98 19.30 23.28
C ASN A 380 -34.94 18.17 23.17
N MET A 381 -33.82 18.39 22.47
CA MET A 381 -32.82 17.34 22.22
C MET A 381 -32.18 16.84 23.52
N ASP A 382 -31.98 17.73 24.49
CA ASP A 382 -31.38 17.41 25.78
C ASP A 382 -32.30 16.51 26.63
N GLU A 383 -33.62 16.81 26.64
CA GLU A 383 -34.65 15.99 27.29
C GLU A 383 -34.72 14.59 26.64
N ILE A 384 -34.67 14.51 25.30
CA ILE A 384 -34.67 13.24 24.56
C ILE A 384 -33.44 12.39 24.92
N ILE A 385 -32.23 12.98 24.89
CA ILE A 385 -31.01 12.23 25.21
C ILE A 385 -31.00 11.78 26.68
N LYS A 386 -31.45 12.62 27.60
CA LYS A 386 -31.59 12.24 29.02
C LYS A 386 -32.55 11.07 29.18
N ASN A 387 -33.76 11.16 28.63
CA ASN A 387 -34.78 10.11 28.73
C ASN A 387 -34.31 8.78 28.09
N LEU A 388 -33.58 8.83 26.97
CA LEU A 388 -32.96 7.64 26.37
C LEU A 388 -31.89 7.02 27.28
N THR A 389 -31.07 7.85 27.92
CA THR A 389 -30.02 7.42 28.86
C THR A 389 -30.61 6.77 30.11
N ASP A 390 -31.65 7.38 30.67
CA ASP A 390 -32.37 6.89 31.83
C ASP A 390 -33.09 5.56 31.52
N GLU A 391 -33.73 5.44 30.34
CA GLU A 391 -34.40 4.21 29.93
C GLU A 391 -33.41 3.07 29.64
N ASN A 392 -32.49 3.24 28.67
CA ASN A 392 -31.53 2.21 28.32
C ASN A 392 -30.27 2.75 27.59
N ILE A 393 -29.09 2.62 28.21
CA ILE A 393 -27.81 3.10 27.67
C ILE A 393 -27.43 2.46 26.32
N PHE A 394 -27.89 1.25 26.02
CA PHE A 394 -27.60 0.59 24.74
C PHE A 394 -28.28 1.32 23.58
N ALA A 395 -29.50 1.86 23.77
CA ALA A 395 -30.18 2.68 22.75
C ALA A 395 -29.35 3.92 22.40
N VAL A 396 -28.79 4.58 23.41
CA VAL A 396 -27.87 5.74 23.23
C VAL A 396 -26.64 5.33 22.44
N LYS A 397 -26.02 4.18 22.73
CA LYS A 397 -24.85 3.68 21.99
C LYS A 397 -25.17 3.32 20.53
N PHE A 398 -26.31 2.68 20.26
CA PHE A 398 -26.75 2.42 18.89
C PHE A 398 -26.96 3.73 18.10
N LEU A 399 -27.69 4.69 18.68
CA LEU A 399 -27.96 6.00 18.06
C LEU A 399 -26.68 6.85 17.88
N GLN A 400 -25.69 6.74 18.77
CA GLN A 400 -24.40 7.41 18.62
C GLN A 400 -23.63 6.93 17.36
N ILE A 401 -23.80 5.67 16.95
CA ILE A 401 -23.05 5.02 15.87
C ILE A 401 -23.76 5.12 14.50
N LYS A 402 -25.02 5.59 14.46
CA LYS A 402 -25.77 5.90 13.23
C LYS A 402 -25.12 7.05 12.44
N ASN A 403 -24.24 6.71 11.51
CA ASN A 403 -23.57 7.66 10.63
C ASN A 403 -24.54 8.49 9.76
N LYS A 404 -24.11 9.70 9.36
CA LYS A 404 -24.65 10.36 8.16
C LYS A 404 -24.13 9.58 6.94
N GLY A 405 -25.04 9.05 6.13
CA GLY A 405 -24.74 8.17 5.00
C GLY A 405 -24.13 8.86 3.78
N LEU A 406 -22.95 9.47 3.90
CA LEU A 406 -22.26 10.11 2.76
C LEU A 406 -21.88 9.11 1.65
N LEU A 407 -21.82 7.81 1.97
CA LEU A 407 -21.53 6.71 1.03
C LEU A 407 -22.65 5.69 0.85
N SER A 408 -23.73 5.74 1.64
CA SER A 408 -24.90 4.85 1.46
C SER A 408 -26.06 5.52 0.72
N GLY A 409 -26.15 6.86 0.70
CA GLY A 409 -27.26 7.59 0.09
C GLY A 409 -28.59 7.50 0.88
N GLU A 410 -28.65 6.65 1.90
CA GLU A 410 -29.84 6.46 2.73
C GLU A 410 -30.02 7.60 3.75
N TYR A 411 -31.26 8.08 3.85
CA TYR A 411 -31.68 9.07 4.83
C TYR A 411 -31.61 8.49 6.26
N ASN A 412 -30.66 8.96 7.07
CA ASN A 412 -30.61 8.62 8.48
C ASN A 412 -31.71 9.39 9.24
N GLN A 413 -32.86 8.73 9.44
CA GLN A 413 -34.00 9.26 10.21
C GLN A 413 -33.65 9.71 11.64
N TYR A 414 -32.58 9.16 12.23
CA TYR A 414 -32.09 9.52 13.56
C TYR A 414 -30.96 10.55 13.51
N GLY A 415 -30.68 11.17 12.36
CA GLY A 415 -29.50 12.00 12.11
C GLY A 415 -29.29 13.12 13.12
N ARG A 416 -30.37 13.78 13.59
CA ARG A 416 -30.30 14.83 14.62
C ARG A 416 -29.86 14.31 15.98
N ILE A 417 -30.44 13.21 16.46
CA ILE A 417 -30.03 12.57 17.73
C ILE A 417 -28.60 12.05 17.59
N SER A 418 -28.27 11.42 16.47
CA SER A 418 -26.94 10.86 16.18
C SER A 418 -25.84 11.93 16.12
N GLU A 419 -26.18 13.15 15.69
CA GLU A 419 -25.29 14.32 15.67
C GLU A 419 -25.17 14.95 17.07
N ALA A 420 -26.28 15.13 17.79
CA ALA A 420 -26.26 15.64 19.16
C ALA A 420 -25.47 14.72 20.11
N LEU A 421 -25.67 13.39 20.05
CA LEU A 421 -24.90 12.41 20.86
C LEU A 421 -23.39 12.40 20.59
N ARG A 422 -22.93 12.90 19.44
CA ARG A 422 -21.51 12.95 19.07
C ARG A 422 -20.87 14.33 19.26
N GLU A 423 -21.62 15.41 19.07
CA GLU A 423 -21.07 16.78 19.01
C GLU A 423 -21.62 17.73 20.09
N ASN A 424 -22.85 17.51 20.55
CA ASN A 424 -23.57 18.40 21.48
C ASN A 424 -24.34 17.61 22.55
N CYS A 425 -23.67 16.65 23.20
CA CYS A 425 -24.33 15.80 24.20
C CYS A 425 -24.61 16.64 25.47
N PRO A 426 -25.82 16.60 26.06
CA PRO A 426 -26.16 17.44 27.20
C PRO A 426 -25.32 17.10 28.45
N PRO A 427 -24.84 18.11 29.20
CA PRO A 427 -24.27 17.87 30.52
C PRO A 427 -25.35 17.44 31.53
N THR A 428 -24.92 16.73 32.56
CA THR A 428 -25.73 16.26 33.69
C THR A 428 -25.50 17.08 34.97
N ARG A 429 -24.62 18.08 34.92
CA ARG A 429 -24.20 18.94 36.04
C ARG A 429 -23.86 20.36 35.56
N THR A 430 -24.15 21.38 36.38
CA THR A 430 -23.57 22.73 36.23
C THR A 430 -22.07 22.73 36.57
N LEU A 431 -21.38 23.89 36.45
CA LEU A 431 -19.97 23.98 36.84
C LEU A 431 -19.78 23.86 38.36
N GLU A 432 -20.74 24.37 39.13
CA GLU A 432 -20.78 24.32 40.60
C GLU A 432 -21.03 22.89 41.08
N GLU A 433 -22.05 22.22 40.55
CA GLU A 433 -22.34 20.81 40.83
C GLU A 433 -21.18 19.89 40.43
N ALA A 434 -20.52 20.18 39.30
CA ALA A 434 -19.33 19.47 38.86
C ALA A 434 -18.15 19.68 39.83
N GLN A 435 -17.92 20.91 40.30
CA GLN A 435 -16.87 21.22 41.27
C GLN A 435 -17.08 20.47 42.59
N GLU A 436 -18.30 20.47 43.14
CA GLU A 436 -18.63 19.73 44.35
C GLU A 436 -18.45 18.21 44.16
N HIS A 437 -18.92 17.69 43.02
CA HIS A 437 -18.82 16.26 42.72
C HIS A 437 -17.36 15.81 42.50
N ILE A 438 -16.55 16.63 41.82
CA ILE A 438 -15.10 16.41 41.67
C ILE A 438 -14.43 16.41 43.03
N ASN A 439 -14.70 17.39 43.89
CA ASN A 439 -14.12 17.44 45.24
C ASN A 439 -14.47 16.18 46.06
N LYS A 440 -15.72 15.70 45.95
CA LYS A 440 -16.20 14.49 46.61
C LYS A 440 -15.52 13.21 46.10
N LEU A 441 -15.43 13.02 44.78
CA LEU A 441 -14.80 11.83 44.20
C LEU A 441 -13.28 11.83 44.36
N TRP A 442 -12.66 13.01 44.36
CA TRP A 442 -11.22 13.16 44.48
C TRP A 442 -10.72 13.12 45.93
N GLY A 443 -11.54 13.61 46.87
CA GLY A 443 -11.21 13.70 48.30
C GLY A 443 -10.45 14.97 48.70
N SER A 444 -10.30 15.94 47.80
CA SER A 444 -9.64 17.23 48.05
C SER A 444 -10.30 18.33 47.21
N SER A 445 -10.06 19.60 47.58
CA SER A 445 -10.47 20.77 46.79
C SER A 445 -9.28 21.41 46.05
N GLU A 446 -8.27 20.62 45.67
CA GLU A 446 -7.02 21.13 45.09
C GLU A 446 -7.14 21.60 43.63
N TYR A 447 -8.24 21.20 42.95
CA TYR A 447 -8.53 21.56 41.57
C TYR A 447 -9.74 22.49 41.47
N LYS A 448 -9.54 23.67 40.86
CA LYS A 448 -10.61 24.62 40.58
C LYS A 448 -11.09 24.49 39.14
N VAL A 449 -12.31 24.00 38.95
CA VAL A 449 -13.01 23.92 37.67
C VAL A 449 -13.20 25.33 37.10
N SER A 450 -12.96 25.49 35.79
CA SER A 450 -13.09 26.77 35.09
C SER A 450 -14.00 26.73 33.86
N LYS A 451 -14.14 25.57 33.20
CA LYS A 451 -14.92 25.43 31.96
C LYS A 451 -15.27 23.98 31.68
N LEU A 452 -16.47 23.71 31.17
CA LEU A 452 -16.81 22.43 30.55
C LEU A 452 -16.16 22.36 29.14
N LEU A 453 -15.33 21.35 28.87
CA LEU A 453 -14.61 21.19 27.60
C LEU A 453 -15.35 20.31 26.60
N GLY A 454 -15.99 19.25 27.07
CA GLY A 454 -16.67 18.28 26.22
C GLY A 454 -17.50 17.29 27.01
N VAL A 455 -18.53 16.75 26.36
CA VAL A 455 -19.50 15.83 26.96
C VAL A 455 -19.67 14.64 26.03
N GLY A 456 -19.40 13.44 26.53
CA GLY A 456 -19.66 12.18 25.85
C GLY A 456 -20.93 11.50 26.36
N THR A 457 -21.19 10.30 25.85
CA THR A 457 -22.37 9.51 26.24
C THR A 457 -22.28 8.92 27.65
N VAL A 458 -21.07 8.74 28.20
CA VAL A 458 -20.83 8.18 29.55
C VAL A 458 -20.13 9.14 30.53
N ALA A 459 -19.52 10.22 30.04
CA ALA A 459 -18.61 11.05 30.81
C ALA A 459 -18.60 12.53 30.38
N GLU A 460 -18.18 13.40 31.29
CA GLU A 460 -17.98 14.84 31.12
C GLU A 460 -16.50 15.18 31.33
N THR A 461 -15.97 16.10 30.53
CA THR A 461 -14.57 16.57 30.67
C THR A 461 -14.56 18.06 30.96
N TYR A 462 -13.92 18.43 32.07
CA TYR A 462 -13.79 19.80 32.55
C TYR A 462 -12.33 20.27 32.48
N LEU A 463 -12.14 21.55 32.15
CA LEU A 463 -10.89 22.27 32.39
C LEU A 463 -10.87 22.69 33.86
N ALA A 464 -9.76 22.41 34.53
CA ALA A 464 -9.50 22.88 35.88
C ALA A 464 -8.08 23.43 35.99
N LYS A 465 -7.81 24.14 37.08
CA LYS A 465 -6.46 24.55 37.48
C LYS A 465 -6.10 23.91 38.81
N ASP A 466 -4.89 23.39 38.92
CA ASP A 466 -4.33 22.93 40.19
C ASP A 466 -3.92 24.11 41.09
N SER A 467 -3.41 23.80 42.29
CA SER A 467 -2.92 24.78 43.26
C SER A 467 -1.73 25.63 42.77
N SER A 468 -1.01 25.19 41.73
CA SER A 468 0.05 25.97 41.06
C SER A 468 -0.47 26.88 39.95
N GLY A 469 -1.76 26.77 39.61
CA GLY A 469 -2.40 27.47 38.50
C GLY A 469 -2.22 26.78 37.13
N LYS A 470 -1.61 25.59 37.09
CA LYS A 470 -1.42 24.81 35.84
C LYS A 470 -2.76 24.24 35.38
N GLU A 471 -3.03 24.32 34.07
CA GLU A 471 -4.23 23.75 33.47
C GLU A 471 -4.16 22.22 33.38
N VAL A 472 -5.22 21.56 33.86
CA VAL A 472 -5.46 20.12 33.76
C VAL A 472 -6.86 19.85 33.22
N CYS A 473 -7.07 18.66 32.66
CA CYS A 473 -8.39 18.18 32.28
C CYS A 473 -8.85 17.09 33.25
N ILE A 474 -10.08 17.21 33.75
CA ILE A 474 -10.70 16.23 34.66
C ILE A 474 -11.85 15.56 33.92
N LYS A 475 -11.78 14.23 33.71
CA LYS A 475 -12.88 13.43 33.14
C LYS A 475 -13.63 12.76 34.29
N VAL A 476 -14.96 12.89 34.31
CA VAL A 476 -15.84 12.39 35.37
C VAL A 476 -17.00 11.64 34.73
N LEU A 477 -17.47 10.56 35.34
CA LEU A 477 -18.68 9.87 34.87
C LEU A 477 -19.91 10.78 34.96
N LYS A 478 -20.79 10.68 33.96
CA LYS A 478 -22.10 11.35 33.98
C LYS A 478 -22.93 10.89 35.17
N ASN A 479 -23.80 11.78 35.67
CA ASN A 479 -24.74 11.40 36.70
C ASN A 479 -25.62 10.23 36.21
N GLY A 480 -25.90 9.25 37.08
CA GLY A 480 -26.63 8.03 36.73
C GLY A 480 -25.86 6.96 35.92
N ILE A 481 -24.64 7.24 35.44
CA ILE A 481 -23.84 6.26 34.66
C ILE A 481 -22.82 5.56 35.55
N ASN A 482 -23.00 4.25 35.73
CA ASN A 482 -22.08 3.36 36.44
C ASN A 482 -22.26 1.89 35.97
N ALA A 483 -21.45 0.97 36.51
CA ALA A 483 -21.53 -0.45 36.19
C ALA A 483 -22.89 -1.10 36.54
N GLU A 484 -23.56 -0.62 37.60
CA GLU A 484 -24.87 -1.11 38.02
C GLU A 484 -25.97 -0.75 37.01
N LYS A 485 -25.98 0.49 36.50
CA LYS A 485 -26.88 0.95 35.43
C LYS A 485 -26.70 0.10 34.18
N ILE A 486 -25.45 -0.15 33.77
CA ILE A 486 -25.14 -0.99 32.60
C ILE A 486 -25.65 -2.42 32.80
N ALA A 487 -25.44 -3.01 33.98
CA ALA A 487 -25.97 -4.34 34.30
C ALA A 487 -27.51 -4.39 34.27
N LYS A 488 -28.18 -3.40 34.85
CA LYS A 488 -29.65 -3.29 34.86
C LYS A 488 -30.23 -3.12 33.45
N ASP A 489 -29.61 -2.26 32.63
CA ASP A 489 -30.02 -2.01 31.25
C ASP A 489 -29.78 -3.22 30.34
N LYS A 490 -28.72 -3.98 30.60
CA LYS A 490 -28.42 -5.26 29.94
C LYS A 490 -29.50 -6.29 30.23
N GLU A 491 -29.93 -6.44 31.49
CA GLU A 491 -31.04 -7.35 31.83
C GLU A 491 -32.38 -6.90 31.23
N LYS A 492 -32.67 -5.58 31.19
CA LYS A 492 -33.80 -5.05 30.40
C LYS A 492 -33.72 -5.49 28.94
N PHE A 493 -32.54 -5.37 28.31
CA PHE A 493 -32.34 -5.70 26.90
C PHE A 493 -32.48 -7.21 26.63
N ILE A 494 -31.94 -8.06 27.50
CA ILE A 494 -32.14 -9.52 27.42
C ILE A 494 -33.64 -9.85 27.44
N LYS A 495 -34.43 -9.22 28.32
CA LYS A 495 -35.89 -9.40 28.38
C LYS A 495 -36.62 -9.01 27.09
N LEU A 496 -36.16 -7.99 26.36
CA LEU A 496 -36.74 -7.65 25.05
C LEU A 496 -36.61 -8.77 24.00
N ILE A 497 -35.61 -9.66 24.15
CA ILE A 497 -35.34 -10.76 23.20
C ILE A 497 -35.92 -12.09 23.68
N THR A 498 -35.94 -12.32 25.00
CA THR A 498 -36.51 -13.55 25.58
C THR A 498 -38.03 -13.48 25.74
N GLY A 499 -38.59 -12.30 25.97
CA GLY A 499 -39.93 -12.17 26.54
C GLY A 499 -40.04 -13.00 27.82
N ASP A 500 -41.16 -13.72 27.96
CA ASP A 500 -41.40 -14.66 29.07
C ASP A 500 -40.85 -16.08 28.82
N THR A 501 -40.03 -16.28 27.78
CA THR A 501 -39.50 -17.61 27.41
C THR A 501 -38.48 -18.11 28.45
N PRO A 502 -38.68 -19.29 29.06
CA PRO A 502 -37.70 -19.89 29.97
C PRO A 502 -36.34 -20.17 29.31
N ALA A 503 -35.25 -20.02 30.07
CA ALA A 503 -33.88 -20.06 29.55
C ALA A 503 -33.50 -21.39 28.86
N ASP A 504 -34.04 -22.51 29.34
CA ASP A 504 -33.90 -23.84 28.75
C ASP A 504 -34.57 -23.96 27.38
N LYS A 505 -35.70 -23.25 27.18
CA LYS A 505 -36.53 -23.27 25.97
C LYS A 505 -36.16 -22.23 24.92
N LEU A 506 -35.20 -21.33 25.20
CA LEU A 506 -34.74 -20.34 24.22
C LEU A 506 -34.20 -21.01 22.95
N ASN A 507 -34.56 -20.47 21.79
CA ASN A 507 -34.03 -20.96 20.52
C ASN A 507 -32.56 -20.53 20.32
N ASP A 508 -31.88 -21.15 19.34
CA ASP A 508 -30.46 -20.88 19.09
C ASP A 508 -30.17 -19.43 18.70
N ASN A 509 -31.12 -18.75 18.05
CA ASN A 509 -30.97 -17.34 17.70
C ASN A 509 -31.02 -16.44 18.95
N GLN A 510 -32.00 -16.64 19.84
CA GLN A 510 -32.09 -15.93 21.12
C GLN A 510 -30.82 -16.17 21.95
N LYS A 511 -30.38 -17.42 22.07
CA LYS A 511 -29.12 -17.78 22.75
C LYS A 511 -27.90 -17.10 22.13
N TYR A 512 -27.86 -16.94 20.81
CA TYR A 512 -26.80 -16.23 20.10
C TYR A 512 -26.84 -14.71 20.36
N LEU A 513 -28.01 -14.08 20.26
CA LEU A 513 -28.20 -12.65 20.50
C LEU A 513 -27.87 -12.25 21.96
N ILE A 514 -28.29 -13.05 22.95
CA ILE A 514 -27.99 -12.80 24.36
C ILE A 514 -26.48 -12.80 24.63
N LYS A 515 -25.72 -13.71 24.00
CA LYS A 515 -24.25 -13.70 24.12
C LYS A 515 -23.64 -12.43 23.50
N ASN A 516 -24.19 -11.93 22.39
CA ASN A 516 -23.77 -10.65 21.80
C ASN A 516 -24.14 -9.45 22.71
N ILE A 517 -25.29 -9.46 23.39
CA ILE A 517 -25.62 -8.44 24.42
C ILE A 517 -24.59 -8.44 25.55
N ASN A 518 -24.18 -9.60 26.06
CA ASN A 518 -23.20 -9.69 27.13
C ASN A 518 -21.83 -9.10 26.71
N ASP A 519 -21.38 -9.37 25.48
CA ASP A 519 -20.15 -8.78 24.91
C ASP A 519 -20.26 -7.26 24.72
N LEU A 520 -21.40 -6.75 24.22
CA LEU A 520 -21.67 -5.30 24.18
C LEU A 520 -21.65 -4.66 25.58
N ALA A 521 -22.23 -5.33 26.58
CA ALA A 521 -22.26 -4.85 27.95
C ALA A 521 -20.86 -4.80 28.57
N GLU A 522 -20.01 -5.79 28.29
CA GLU A 522 -18.60 -5.80 28.68
C GLU A 522 -17.83 -4.64 28.01
N GLY A 523 -18.12 -4.36 26.73
CA GLY A 523 -17.58 -3.21 26.00
C GLY A 523 -17.91 -1.87 26.68
N ILE A 524 -19.19 -1.61 26.96
CA ILE A 524 -19.63 -0.36 27.63
C ILE A 524 -19.07 -0.30 29.07
N SER A 525 -18.99 -1.43 29.77
CA SER A 525 -18.43 -1.48 31.13
C SER A 525 -16.96 -1.07 31.18
N LYS A 526 -16.18 -1.36 30.12
CA LYS A 526 -14.78 -0.92 30.00
C LYS A 526 -14.61 0.57 29.76
N GLU A 527 -15.61 1.25 29.19
CA GLU A 527 -15.59 2.71 29.01
C GLU A 527 -15.83 3.49 30.31
N VAL A 528 -16.54 2.89 31.27
CA VAL A 528 -16.74 3.51 32.60
C VAL A 528 -15.65 3.15 33.61
N ASP A 529 -14.77 2.20 33.27
CA ASP A 529 -13.55 1.91 34.04
C ASP A 529 -12.39 2.81 33.59
N PHE A 530 -12.30 3.96 34.26
CA PHE A 530 -11.25 4.95 34.06
C PHE A 530 -9.84 4.49 34.49
N VAL A 531 -9.73 3.47 35.34
CA VAL A 531 -8.44 2.87 35.69
C VAL A 531 -7.95 2.00 34.52
N ASN A 532 -8.86 1.27 33.88
CA ASN A 532 -8.59 0.56 32.62
C ASN A 532 -8.25 1.54 31.47
N GLU A 533 -9.00 2.65 31.29
CA GLU A 533 -8.66 3.70 30.31
C GLU A 533 -7.24 4.25 30.53
N MET A 534 -6.86 4.57 31.77
CA MET A 534 -5.51 5.02 32.10
C MET A 534 -4.44 3.96 31.75
N ASN A 535 -4.72 2.68 32.02
CA ASN A 535 -3.78 1.59 31.72
C ASN A 535 -3.64 1.37 30.21
N ALA A 536 -4.74 1.47 29.46
CA ALA A 536 -4.74 1.47 28.00
C ALA A 536 -3.91 2.65 27.43
N ALA A 537 -4.06 3.86 27.99
CA ALA A 537 -3.25 5.04 27.65
C ALA A 537 -1.75 4.77 27.85
N LYS A 538 -1.39 4.28 29.04
CA LYS A 538 -0.01 3.92 29.43
C LYS A 538 0.59 2.88 28.49
N GLU A 539 -0.20 1.96 27.98
CA GLU A 539 0.27 0.94 27.05
C GLU A 539 0.40 1.48 25.62
N LEU A 540 -0.59 2.20 25.10
CA LEU A 540 -0.53 2.83 23.78
C LEU A 540 0.68 3.78 23.66
N LYS A 541 1.00 4.54 24.72
CA LYS A 541 2.20 5.43 24.77
C LYS A 541 3.53 4.67 24.59
N LYS A 542 3.60 3.38 24.94
CA LYS A 542 4.79 2.54 24.69
C LYS A 542 4.96 2.25 23.20
N TYR A 543 3.87 2.09 22.46
CA TYR A 543 3.87 1.71 21.05
C TYR A 543 3.84 2.90 20.08
N SER A 544 3.24 4.04 20.45
CA SER A 544 3.26 5.23 19.59
C SER A 544 4.55 6.04 19.73
N LYS A 545 5.22 6.27 18.59
CA LYS A 545 6.41 7.12 18.44
C LYS A 545 6.14 8.34 17.58
N VAL A 546 5.17 8.28 16.65
CA VAL A 546 4.83 9.40 15.76
C VAL A 546 3.99 10.45 16.46
N ALA A 547 2.98 10.05 17.22
CA ALA A 547 2.19 10.91 18.07
C ALA A 547 2.61 10.79 19.54
N ASP A 548 2.20 11.74 20.38
CA ASP A 548 2.14 11.51 21.82
C ASP A 548 0.77 10.98 22.21
N VAL A 549 0.67 10.52 23.45
CA VAL A 549 -0.57 9.99 24.03
C VAL A 549 -0.74 10.70 25.36
N VAL A 550 -1.86 11.39 25.55
CA VAL A 550 -2.22 11.89 26.88
C VAL A 550 -2.51 10.68 27.75
N VAL A 551 -1.87 10.64 28.91
CA VAL A 551 -2.04 9.57 29.90
C VAL A 551 -2.59 10.23 31.15
N PRO A 552 -3.69 9.73 31.72
CA PRO A 552 -4.14 10.19 33.03
C PRO A 552 -3.02 10.05 34.06
N MET A 553 -2.79 11.13 34.81
CA MET A 553 -1.79 11.20 35.87
C MET A 553 -2.18 10.22 36.98
N GLU A 554 -3.46 10.26 37.36
CA GLU A 554 -4.09 9.39 38.32
C GLU A 554 -5.57 9.19 37.95
N ALA A 555 -6.12 8.01 38.28
CA ALA A 555 -7.52 7.66 38.08
C ALA A 555 -8.06 6.96 39.35
N LYS A 556 -9.28 7.32 39.73
CA LYS A 556 -10.08 6.74 40.82
C LYS A 556 -11.42 6.26 40.23
N PRO A 557 -12.23 5.47 40.96
CA PRO A 557 -13.56 5.09 40.48
C PRO A 557 -14.41 6.31 40.08
N GLY A 558 -14.76 6.39 38.79
CA GLY A 558 -15.58 7.44 38.22
C GLY A 558 -14.92 8.80 37.95
N ILE A 559 -13.62 8.98 38.21
CA ILE A 559 -12.89 10.23 37.93
C ILE A 559 -11.43 9.98 37.54
N TYR A 560 -10.90 10.71 36.56
CA TYR A 560 -9.46 10.81 36.34
C TYR A 560 -9.01 12.23 36.01
N ILE A 561 -7.73 12.50 36.23
CA ILE A 561 -7.09 13.79 35.91
C ILE A 561 -5.95 13.55 34.92
N MET A 562 -5.88 14.37 33.87
CA MET A 562 -4.86 14.31 32.84
C MET A 562 -4.32 15.71 32.50
N GLU A 563 -3.12 15.77 31.92
CA GLU A 563 -2.62 17.01 31.34
C GLU A 563 -3.47 17.42 30.14
N LYS A 564 -3.70 18.73 29.97
CA LYS A 564 -4.38 19.27 28.79
C LYS A 564 -3.57 18.97 27.53
N ALA A 565 -4.21 18.39 26.52
CA ALA A 565 -3.58 18.14 25.22
C ALA A 565 -3.17 19.49 24.57
N PRO A 566 -1.95 19.63 24.03
CA PRO A 566 -1.47 20.90 23.49
C PRO A 566 -2.05 21.20 22.10
N GLY A 567 -2.57 22.41 21.91
CA GLY A 567 -3.10 22.89 20.64
C GLY A 567 -4.55 22.48 20.38
N ILE A 568 -4.91 22.33 19.10
CA ILE A 568 -6.30 22.17 18.64
C ILE A 568 -6.58 20.74 18.17
N SER A 569 -7.84 20.30 18.19
CA SER A 569 -8.21 19.04 17.51
C SER A 569 -8.17 19.18 15.98
N VAL A 570 -7.99 18.06 15.28
CA VAL A 570 -8.13 18.00 13.81
C VAL A 570 -9.56 18.39 13.40
N LYS A 571 -10.59 18.05 14.19
CA LYS A 571 -11.98 18.50 13.93
C LYS A 571 -12.08 20.02 13.94
N THR A 572 -11.55 20.67 14.97
CA THR A 572 -11.56 22.14 15.12
C THR A 572 -10.93 22.82 13.90
N LEU A 573 -9.86 22.24 13.35
CA LEU A 573 -9.21 22.74 12.14
C LEU A 573 -10.08 22.57 10.88
N VAL A 574 -10.66 21.39 10.69
CA VAL A 574 -11.54 21.07 9.56
C VAL A 574 -12.78 21.95 9.60
N ASP A 575 -13.48 22.00 10.75
CA ASP A 575 -14.66 22.84 10.97
C ASP A 575 -14.37 24.32 10.63
N TYR A 576 -13.20 24.83 11.06
CA TYR A 576 -12.77 26.20 10.77
C TYR A 576 -12.57 26.46 9.26
N TYR A 577 -11.83 25.60 8.55
CA TYR A 577 -11.62 25.75 7.11
C TYR A 577 -12.91 25.58 6.31
N ASN A 578 -13.81 24.70 6.74
CA ASN A 578 -15.12 24.51 6.12
C ASN A 578 -16.00 25.76 6.33
N CYS A 579 -15.99 26.37 7.52
CA CYS A 579 -16.68 27.64 7.78
C CYS A 579 -16.10 28.79 6.95
N GLU A 580 -14.77 28.99 6.92
CA GLU A 580 -14.12 30.01 6.07
C GLU A 580 -14.53 29.85 4.60
N SER A 581 -14.47 28.63 4.07
CA SER A 581 -14.76 28.33 2.67
C SER A 581 -16.26 28.51 2.34
N SER A 582 -17.15 28.09 3.26
CA SER A 582 -18.61 28.29 3.14
C SER A 582 -18.98 29.77 3.13
N ILE A 583 -18.47 30.56 4.07
CA ILE A 583 -18.71 32.02 4.13
C ILE A 583 -18.30 32.69 2.81
N LYS A 584 -17.12 32.36 2.28
CA LYS A 584 -16.63 32.90 1.00
C LYS A 584 -17.47 32.42 -0.19
N TYR A 585 -17.94 31.18 -0.19
CA TYR A 585 -18.85 30.66 -1.22
C TYR A 585 -20.19 31.42 -1.19
N PHE A 586 -20.87 31.47 -0.03
CA PHE A 586 -22.17 32.11 0.09
C PHE A 586 -22.12 33.63 -0.13
N LYS A 587 -21.05 34.32 0.30
CA LYS A 587 -20.85 35.76 -0.05
C LYS A 587 -20.69 35.98 -1.56
N ARG A 588 -20.02 35.07 -2.28
CA ARG A 588 -19.95 35.12 -3.76
C ARG A 588 -21.30 34.81 -4.40
N TYR A 589 -22.03 33.83 -3.87
CA TYR A 589 -23.37 33.46 -4.35
C TYR A 589 -24.36 34.61 -4.17
N ALA A 590 -24.43 35.22 -2.98
CA ALA A 590 -25.26 36.40 -2.70
C ALA A 590 -24.93 37.58 -3.63
N LYS A 591 -23.66 37.75 -4.02
CA LYS A 591 -23.28 38.78 -5.01
C LYS A 591 -23.78 38.49 -6.43
N LYS A 592 -23.91 37.22 -6.81
CA LYS A 592 -24.43 36.79 -8.14
C LYS A 592 -25.96 36.71 -8.17
N HIS A 593 -26.59 36.42 -7.03
CA HIS A 593 -28.03 36.22 -6.88
C HIS A 593 -28.56 37.05 -5.70
N PRO A 594 -28.59 38.39 -5.82
CA PRO A 594 -28.89 39.31 -4.72
C PRO A 594 -30.28 39.12 -4.11
N ASP A 595 -31.22 38.60 -4.90
CA ASP A 595 -32.62 38.35 -4.49
C ASP A 595 -32.78 37.07 -3.64
N THR A 596 -31.69 36.36 -3.32
CA THR A 596 -31.74 35.08 -2.61
C THR A 596 -31.71 35.26 -1.09
N GLU A 597 -32.89 35.41 -0.48
CA GLU A 597 -33.02 35.74 0.96
C GLU A 597 -32.38 34.72 1.91
N TRP A 598 -32.45 33.40 1.62
CA TRP A 598 -31.93 32.34 2.51
C TRP A 598 -30.40 32.39 2.70
N VAL A 599 -29.67 33.09 1.83
CA VAL A 599 -28.19 33.10 1.85
C VAL A 599 -27.65 33.97 2.99
N LYS A 600 -28.34 35.05 3.37
CA LYS A 600 -27.94 35.93 4.48
C LYS A 600 -27.91 35.21 5.84
N PRO A 601 -29.00 34.60 6.34
CA PRO A 601 -28.96 33.88 7.62
C PRO A 601 -28.02 32.66 7.59
N THR A 602 -27.79 32.08 6.40
CA THR A 602 -26.78 31.01 6.23
C THR A 602 -25.36 31.55 6.48
N ILE A 603 -25.00 32.72 5.94
CA ILE A 603 -23.70 33.37 6.20
C ILE A 603 -23.56 33.71 7.69
N GLU A 604 -24.58 34.32 8.29
CA GLU A 604 -24.58 34.72 9.70
C GLU A 604 -24.34 33.54 10.63
N LYS A 605 -25.01 32.40 10.38
CA LYS A 605 -24.78 31.14 11.10
C LYS A 605 -23.32 30.69 11.03
N TYR A 606 -22.73 30.62 9.83
CA TYR A 606 -21.32 30.20 9.70
C TYR A 606 -20.35 31.21 10.35
N GLU A 607 -20.67 32.50 10.36
CA GLU A 607 -19.88 33.52 11.08
C GLU A 607 -19.99 33.39 12.61
N GLU A 608 -21.16 33.00 13.13
CA GLU A 608 -21.35 32.67 14.54
C GLU A 608 -20.58 31.40 14.94
N ASP A 609 -20.67 30.35 14.13
CA ASP A 609 -19.92 29.09 14.34
C ASP A 609 -18.40 29.34 14.28
N LEU A 610 -17.92 30.18 13.35
CA LEU A 610 -16.52 30.61 13.29
C LEU A 610 -16.07 31.35 14.57
N LYS A 611 -16.91 32.24 15.11
CA LYS A 611 -16.66 32.93 16.39
C LYS A 611 -16.62 31.94 17.57
N LYS A 612 -17.54 30.96 17.61
CA LYS A 612 -17.55 29.89 18.63
C LYS A 612 -16.29 29.03 18.57
N ILE A 613 -15.82 28.69 17.37
CA ILE A 613 -14.56 27.93 17.18
C ILE A 613 -13.37 28.72 17.74
N LYS A 614 -13.24 29.99 17.34
CA LYS A 614 -12.16 30.89 17.81
C LYS A 614 -12.14 31.07 19.32
N SER A 615 -13.30 31.30 19.96
CA SER A 615 -13.39 31.46 21.42
C SER A 615 -13.09 30.16 22.21
N ARG A 616 -13.22 28.99 21.57
CA ARG A 616 -12.84 27.70 22.16
C ARG A 616 -11.35 27.39 22.00
N ALA A 617 -10.70 27.93 20.98
CA ALA A 617 -9.29 27.73 20.68
C ALA A 617 -8.58 29.07 20.38
N PRO A 618 -8.35 29.95 21.36
CA PRO A 618 -7.72 31.27 21.12
C PRO A 618 -6.29 31.15 20.56
N GLU A 619 -5.57 30.08 20.91
CA GLU A 619 -4.27 29.71 20.34
C GLU A 619 -4.28 29.48 18.81
N PHE A 620 -5.48 29.40 18.21
CA PHE A 620 -5.69 29.28 16.78
C PHE A 620 -5.82 30.62 16.04
N GLU A 621 -6.25 31.71 16.70
CA GLU A 621 -6.36 33.02 16.03
C GLU A 621 -4.98 33.52 15.55
N ASP A 622 -3.92 33.16 16.25
CA ASP A 622 -2.51 33.41 15.89
C ASP A 622 -1.93 32.40 14.88
N PHE A 623 -2.76 31.66 14.12
CA PHE A 623 -2.28 30.52 13.33
C PHE A 623 -2.97 30.24 11.99
N ASP A 624 -2.82 31.16 11.04
CA ASP A 624 -2.90 30.78 9.62
C ASP A 624 -1.70 29.90 9.24
N MET A 625 -1.96 28.66 8.81
CA MET A 625 -0.91 27.71 8.47
C MET A 625 -0.38 27.92 7.05
N THR A 626 0.94 28.05 6.94
CA THR A 626 1.58 28.02 5.62
C THR A 626 1.35 26.67 4.92
N PRO A 627 1.29 26.63 3.56
CA PRO A 627 1.16 25.37 2.82
C PRO A 627 2.27 24.34 3.12
N SER A 628 3.43 24.78 3.60
CA SER A 628 4.53 23.90 4.06
C SER A 628 4.19 23.20 5.38
N GLN A 629 3.61 23.93 6.34
CA GLN A 629 3.15 23.37 7.62
C GLN A 629 2.00 22.38 7.41
N ILE A 630 1.02 22.69 6.55
CA ILE A 630 -0.07 21.75 6.26
C ILE A 630 0.47 20.49 5.57
N LYS A 631 1.41 20.62 4.62
CA LYS A 631 2.12 19.47 4.06
C LYS A 631 2.90 18.66 5.11
N LYS A 632 3.50 19.30 6.11
CA LYS A 632 4.17 18.59 7.23
C LYS A 632 3.14 17.81 8.05
N LEU A 633 2.03 18.45 8.42
CA LEU A 633 0.91 17.84 9.16
C LEU A 633 0.38 16.59 8.44
N LEU A 634 0.02 16.71 7.16
CA LEU A 634 -0.48 15.59 6.34
C LEU A 634 0.55 14.45 6.25
N LYS A 635 1.85 14.77 6.09
CA LYS A 635 2.92 13.74 6.06
C LYS A 635 3.09 13.03 7.41
N THR A 636 3.01 13.76 8.52
CA THR A 636 3.05 13.17 9.88
C THR A 636 1.81 12.33 10.18
N TYR A 637 0.63 12.75 9.69
CA TYR A 637 -0.60 11.95 9.81
C TYR A 637 -0.49 10.62 9.03
N ILE A 638 0.09 10.63 7.82
CA ILE A 638 0.41 9.40 7.09
C ILE A 638 1.34 8.50 7.90
N ASP A 639 2.39 9.07 8.51
CA ASP A 639 3.33 8.28 9.33
C ASP A 639 2.64 7.71 10.58
N LEU A 640 1.67 8.41 11.16
CA LEU A 640 0.83 7.92 12.27
C LEU A 640 -0.04 6.74 11.81
N GLN A 641 -0.75 6.84 10.67
CA GLN A 641 -1.53 5.72 10.13
C GLN A 641 -0.64 4.50 9.84
N VAL A 642 0.57 4.71 9.32
CA VAL A 642 1.53 3.63 9.04
C VAL A 642 2.01 2.96 10.34
N GLU A 643 2.25 3.73 11.41
CA GLU A 643 2.54 3.18 12.74
C GLU A 643 1.35 2.38 13.31
N GLN A 644 0.16 2.96 13.31
CA GLN A 644 -1.04 2.39 13.91
C GLN A 644 -1.57 1.18 13.13
N PHE A 645 -1.43 1.12 11.81
CA PHE A 645 -2.07 0.06 11.00
C PHE A 645 -1.13 -0.80 10.16
N SER A 646 0.03 -0.29 9.74
CA SER A 646 0.92 -0.99 8.80
C SER A 646 2.19 -1.57 9.43
N LYS A 647 2.69 -0.98 10.53
CA LYS A 647 3.83 -1.48 11.31
C LYS A 647 3.44 -2.70 12.13
N VAL A 648 4.33 -3.68 12.20
CA VAL A 648 4.24 -4.81 13.13
C VAL A 648 5.47 -4.79 14.03
N ASP A 649 5.25 -4.93 15.33
CA ASP A 649 6.30 -4.96 16.35
C ASP A 649 6.53 -6.39 16.85
N LYS A 650 7.74 -6.63 17.37
CA LYS A 650 8.26 -7.98 17.67
C LYS A 650 7.34 -8.83 18.55
N ASN A 651 6.66 -8.20 19.51
CA ASN A 651 5.83 -8.86 20.52
C ASN A 651 4.32 -8.60 20.29
N GLY A 652 3.92 -8.19 19.09
CA GLY A 652 2.61 -7.57 18.89
C GLY A 652 2.63 -6.08 19.23
N LYS A 653 1.46 -5.43 19.20
CA LYS A 653 1.31 -3.99 19.42
C LYS A 653 -0.06 -3.60 19.98
N VAL A 654 -0.12 -2.42 20.60
CA VAL A 654 -1.37 -1.74 20.94
C VAL A 654 -1.63 -0.63 19.94
N ILE A 655 -2.89 -0.48 19.53
CA ILE A 655 -3.35 0.58 18.64
C ILE A 655 -4.51 1.35 19.26
N HIS A 656 -4.66 2.60 18.83
CA HIS A 656 -5.82 3.42 19.15
C HIS A 656 -7.04 2.90 18.35
N ALA A 657 -8.16 2.61 19.02
CA ALA A 657 -9.33 2.04 18.35
C ALA A 657 -10.17 3.09 17.62
N ASP A 658 -10.17 4.35 18.08
CA ASP A 658 -10.98 5.42 17.50
C ASP A 658 -10.15 6.66 17.11
N ILE A 659 -9.38 6.51 16.03
CA ILE A 659 -8.59 7.61 15.44
C ILE A 659 -9.53 8.44 14.56
N HIS A 660 -10.28 9.36 15.16
CA HIS A 660 -11.17 10.30 14.46
C HIS A 660 -10.73 11.77 14.68
N PRO A 661 -11.31 12.77 13.97
CA PRO A 661 -10.80 14.14 14.00
C PRO A 661 -10.81 14.80 15.40
N GLY A 662 -11.70 14.38 16.30
CA GLY A 662 -11.79 14.93 17.66
C GLY A 662 -10.70 14.41 18.59
N ASN A 663 -10.28 13.15 18.44
CA ASN A 663 -9.33 12.48 19.33
C ASN A 663 -7.85 12.71 18.96
N ILE A 664 -7.58 13.60 18.00
CA ILE A 664 -6.24 13.90 17.50
C ILE A 664 -5.99 15.40 17.62
N PHE A 665 -5.01 15.78 18.44
CA PHE A 665 -4.62 17.17 18.69
C PHE A 665 -3.34 17.53 17.94
N ILE A 666 -3.32 18.71 17.34
CA ILE A 666 -2.22 19.31 16.57
C ILE A 666 -1.50 20.29 17.49
N ASN A 667 -0.29 19.96 17.91
CA ASN A 667 0.55 20.86 18.69
C ASN A 667 1.05 22.01 17.80
N LEU A 668 0.42 23.18 17.93
CA LEU A 668 0.72 24.36 17.11
C LEU A 668 2.15 24.87 17.32
N GLN A 669 2.70 24.76 18.53
CA GLN A 669 4.08 25.15 18.84
C GLN A 669 5.10 24.21 18.17
N ALA A 670 4.82 22.90 18.12
CA ALA A 670 5.63 21.93 17.39
C ALA A 670 5.54 22.10 15.87
N LEU A 671 4.40 22.62 15.38
CA LEU A 671 4.20 22.96 13.98
C LEU A 671 4.91 24.27 13.58
N LYS A 672 4.92 25.28 14.46
CA LYS A 672 5.67 26.54 14.30
C LYS A 672 7.19 26.32 14.40
N SER A 673 7.66 25.73 15.51
CA SER A 673 9.10 25.58 15.81
C SER A 673 9.80 24.41 15.09
N GLY A 674 9.03 23.45 14.61
CA GLY A 674 9.53 22.22 14.02
C GLY A 674 9.98 21.15 15.03
N LYS A 675 10.05 21.47 16.33
CA LYS A 675 10.57 20.60 17.42
C LYS A 675 9.43 19.92 18.19
N GLY A 676 9.69 18.75 18.77
CA GLY A 676 8.71 17.98 19.53
C GLY A 676 7.77 17.13 18.65
N LYS A 677 6.81 16.46 19.29
CA LYS A 677 5.77 15.67 18.61
C LYS A 677 4.65 16.59 18.12
N LEU A 678 4.24 16.42 16.87
CA LEU A 678 3.24 17.27 16.21
C LEU A 678 1.80 16.84 16.54
N LEU A 679 1.57 15.54 16.68
CA LEU A 679 0.25 14.97 16.95
C LEU A 679 0.20 14.43 18.38
N THR A 680 -0.95 14.55 19.03
CA THR A 680 -1.25 13.99 20.34
C THR A 680 -2.58 13.25 20.27
N LEU A 681 -2.65 12.04 20.82
CA LEU A 681 -3.87 11.23 20.91
C LEU A 681 -4.49 11.37 22.31
N ILE A 682 -5.83 11.42 22.36
CA ILE A 682 -6.65 11.42 23.58
C ILE A 682 -7.75 10.36 23.48
N ASP A 683 -8.51 10.16 24.57
CA ASP A 683 -9.67 9.24 24.65
C ASP A 683 -9.30 7.79 24.29
N THR A 684 -8.32 7.28 25.04
CA THR A 684 -7.77 5.93 24.88
C THR A 684 -8.58 4.86 25.60
N GLY A 685 -9.84 5.13 25.95
CA GLY A 685 -10.73 4.16 26.63
C GLY A 685 -10.91 2.88 25.81
N ASN A 686 -10.80 2.98 24.49
CA ASN A 686 -10.78 1.84 23.58
C ASN A 686 -9.42 1.73 22.86
N THR A 687 -8.65 0.70 23.21
CA THR A 687 -7.42 0.32 22.49
C THR A 687 -7.48 -1.15 22.10
N ILE A 688 -6.91 -1.48 20.95
CA ILE A 688 -6.90 -2.85 20.45
C ILE A 688 -5.50 -3.43 20.63
N LYS A 689 -5.41 -4.50 21.41
CA LYS A 689 -4.21 -5.35 21.49
C LYS A 689 -4.19 -6.31 20.32
N LEU A 690 -3.06 -6.33 19.61
CA LEU A 690 -2.79 -7.30 18.55
C LEU A 690 -1.53 -8.09 18.88
N SER A 691 -1.62 -9.42 18.90
CA SER A 691 -0.44 -10.29 18.84
C SER A 691 0.35 -10.02 17.54
N LYS A 692 1.60 -10.47 17.48
CA LYS A 692 2.40 -10.40 16.24
C LYS A 692 1.65 -11.06 15.08
N GLU A 693 1.03 -12.22 15.32
CA GLU A 693 0.28 -13.02 14.35
C GLU A 693 -0.99 -12.29 13.89
N GLN A 694 -1.79 -11.75 14.81
CA GLN A 694 -2.98 -10.94 14.50
C GLN A 694 -2.61 -9.70 13.67
N ALA A 695 -1.55 -8.97 14.07
CA ALA A 695 -1.07 -7.81 13.34
C ALA A 695 -0.60 -8.20 11.92
N MET A 696 0.18 -9.28 11.79
CA MET A 696 0.65 -9.83 10.50
C MET A 696 -0.49 -10.33 9.61
N ALA A 697 -1.56 -10.89 10.18
CA ALA A 697 -2.75 -11.33 9.46
C ALA A 697 -3.54 -10.14 8.91
N SER A 698 -3.71 -9.08 9.71
CA SER A 698 -4.46 -7.88 9.35
C SER A 698 -3.90 -7.11 8.14
N LEU A 699 -2.59 -7.22 7.88
CA LEU A 699 -1.94 -6.68 6.67
C LEU A 699 -2.35 -7.45 5.41
N LYS A 700 -2.70 -8.73 5.56
CA LYS A 700 -2.98 -9.64 4.45
C LYS A 700 -4.45 -9.77 4.12
N VAL A 701 -5.38 -9.43 5.02
CA VAL A 701 -6.85 -9.59 4.81
C VAL A 701 -7.28 -9.07 3.44
N VAL A 702 -6.98 -7.81 3.10
CA VAL A 702 -7.32 -7.23 1.78
C VAL A 702 -6.69 -8.00 0.62
N GLY A 703 -5.46 -8.51 0.80
CA GLY A 703 -4.80 -9.37 -0.19
C GLY A 703 -5.45 -10.75 -0.33
N PHE A 704 -5.87 -11.36 0.78
CA PHE A 704 -6.55 -12.65 0.81
C PHE A 704 -7.96 -12.56 0.22
N ILE A 705 -8.73 -11.53 0.59
CA ILE A 705 -10.00 -11.17 -0.06
C ILE A 705 -9.77 -11.00 -1.57
N LYS A 706 -8.81 -10.16 -1.98
CA LYS A 706 -8.51 -9.92 -3.41
C LYS A 706 -8.06 -11.18 -4.17
N ASN A 707 -7.60 -12.24 -3.53
CA ASN A 707 -7.14 -13.46 -4.19
C ASN A 707 -8.00 -14.70 -3.91
N GLY A 708 -9.11 -14.55 -3.18
CA GLY A 708 -10.00 -15.65 -2.82
C GLY A 708 -9.38 -16.66 -1.87
N ASN A 709 -8.48 -16.25 -0.97
CA ASN A 709 -7.84 -17.19 -0.05
C ASN A 709 -8.78 -17.53 1.12
N THR A 710 -9.86 -18.27 0.84
CA THR A 710 -10.93 -18.58 1.78
C THR A 710 -10.44 -19.33 3.02
N LYS A 711 -9.38 -20.14 2.90
CA LYS A 711 -8.77 -20.86 4.02
C LYS A 711 -8.12 -19.94 5.05
N ASP A 712 -7.30 -18.99 4.61
CA ASP A 712 -6.70 -18.04 5.56
C ASP A 712 -7.71 -17.00 6.04
N LEU A 713 -8.71 -16.66 5.22
CA LEU A 713 -9.84 -15.82 5.64
C LEU A 713 -10.66 -16.51 6.75
N ALA A 714 -10.99 -17.79 6.59
CA ALA A 714 -11.68 -18.58 7.61
C ALA A 714 -10.88 -18.64 8.93
N ASN A 715 -9.56 -18.84 8.85
CA ASN A 715 -8.68 -18.79 10.04
C ASN A 715 -8.66 -17.43 10.73
N ILE A 716 -8.78 -16.33 9.98
CA ILE A 716 -8.77 -14.96 10.53
C ILE A 716 -10.09 -14.64 11.23
N VAL A 717 -11.24 -15.02 10.67
CA VAL A 717 -12.55 -14.74 11.29
C VAL A 717 -12.85 -15.66 12.48
N LEU A 718 -12.21 -16.85 12.52
CA LEU A 718 -12.20 -17.74 13.68
C LEU A 718 -11.07 -17.45 14.68
N GLN A 719 -10.31 -16.37 14.51
CA GLN A 719 -9.24 -16.02 15.43
C GLN A 719 -9.80 -15.49 16.74
N ASP A 720 -9.67 -16.30 17.78
CA ASP A 720 -10.14 -16.05 19.15
C ASP A 720 -11.68 -15.85 19.23
N ALA A 721 -12.41 -16.39 18.24
CA ALA A 721 -13.85 -16.46 18.22
C ALA A 721 -14.38 -17.42 19.30
N ILE A 722 -15.53 -17.09 19.90
CA ILE A 722 -16.15 -17.94 20.94
C ILE A 722 -16.93 -19.05 20.24
N LEU A 723 -16.44 -20.28 20.37
CA LEU A 723 -17.08 -21.48 19.81
C LEU A 723 -18.18 -22.01 20.75
N PRO A 724 -19.28 -22.58 20.22
CA PRO A 724 -20.26 -23.27 21.04
C PRO A 724 -19.68 -24.58 21.61
N GLN A 725 -20.24 -25.05 22.72
CA GLN A 725 -19.82 -26.28 23.38
C GLN A 725 -19.88 -27.47 22.41
N GLY A 726 -18.80 -28.26 22.37
CA GLY A 726 -18.69 -29.43 21.50
C GLY A 726 -18.23 -29.17 20.07
N LEU A 727 -18.00 -27.91 19.65
CA LEU A 727 -17.42 -27.59 18.34
C LEU A 727 -15.92 -27.31 18.45
N SER A 728 -15.08 -28.15 17.83
CA SER A 728 -13.63 -27.89 17.76
C SER A 728 -13.29 -26.77 16.77
N LYS A 729 -12.10 -26.18 16.93
CA LYS A 729 -11.60 -25.12 16.03
C LYS A 729 -11.37 -25.63 14.61
N GLU A 730 -10.93 -26.89 14.49
CA GLU A 730 -10.68 -27.58 13.24
C GLU A 730 -11.97 -27.83 12.46
N GLU A 731 -13.03 -28.28 13.14
CA GLU A 731 -14.36 -28.44 12.53
C GLU A 731 -14.99 -27.10 12.15
N ALA A 732 -14.88 -26.09 13.02
CA ALA A 732 -15.31 -24.73 12.72
C ALA A 732 -14.60 -24.20 11.47
N LEU A 733 -13.28 -24.39 11.35
CA LEU A 733 -12.51 -23.99 10.18
C LEU A 733 -12.99 -24.65 8.90
N VAL A 734 -13.26 -25.97 8.92
CA VAL A 734 -13.78 -26.70 7.75
C VAL A 734 -15.17 -26.20 7.35
N LYS A 735 -16.06 -25.95 8.32
CA LYS A 735 -17.42 -25.43 8.10
C LYS A 735 -17.39 -24.00 7.48
N VAL A 736 -16.61 -23.08 8.07
CA VAL A 736 -16.48 -21.70 7.58
C VAL A 736 -15.75 -21.63 6.23
N GLU A 737 -14.67 -22.41 6.04
CA GLU A 737 -13.96 -22.48 4.75
C GLU A 737 -14.88 -22.99 3.62
N LYS A 738 -15.78 -23.94 3.92
CA LYS A 738 -16.76 -24.48 2.96
C LYS A 738 -17.74 -23.40 2.50
N ASP A 739 -18.38 -22.69 3.42
CA ASP A 739 -19.36 -21.66 3.06
C ASP A 739 -18.70 -20.46 2.36
N LEU A 740 -17.51 -20.02 2.81
CA LEU A 740 -16.73 -19.02 2.09
C LEU A 740 -16.38 -19.47 0.67
N LYS A 741 -16.07 -20.76 0.44
CA LYS A 741 -15.83 -21.27 -0.92
C LYS A 741 -17.06 -21.18 -1.81
N THR A 742 -18.26 -21.46 -1.28
CA THR A 742 -19.52 -21.28 -2.03
C THR A 742 -19.61 -19.83 -2.51
N PHE A 743 -19.60 -18.86 -1.62
CA PHE A 743 -19.81 -17.46 -2.00
C PHE A 743 -18.67 -16.87 -2.87
N PHE A 744 -17.43 -17.31 -2.68
CA PHE A 744 -16.30 -16.84 -3.49
C PHE A 744 -16.26 -17.51 -4.89
N PHE A 745 -16.57 -18.80 -5.00
CA PHE A 745 -16.23 -19.62 -6.18
C PHE A 745 -17.39 -20.31 -6.90
N ASP A 746 -18.60 -20.28 -6.36
CA ASP A 746 -19.78 -20.71 -7.12
C ASP A 746 -20.00 -19.80 -8.34
N ASN A 747 -20.93 -20.20 -9.21
CA ASN A 747 -21.35 -19.41 -10.36
C ASN A 747 -22.67 -18.65 -10.15
N LYS A 748 -23.38 -18.80 -9.02
CA LYS A 748 -24.69 -18.18 -8.79
C LYS A 748 -24.61 -16.90 -7.97
N THR A 749 -23.78 -16.85 -6.92
CA THR A 749 -23.81 -15.74 -5.96
C THR A 749 -22.82 -14.63 -6.27
N LYS A 750 -23.26 -13.36 -6.29
CA LYS A 750 -22.39 -12.17 -6.31
C LYS A 750 -22.31 -11.50 -4.95
N ILE A 751 -21.14 -10.92 -4.65
CA ILE A 751 -20.94 -10.00 -3.53
C ILE A 751 -20.67 -8.61 -4.09
N ASN A 752 -21.64 -7.70 -3.96
CA ASN A 752 -21.70 -6.42 -4.69
C ASN A 752 -20.38 -5.62 -4.67
N SER A 753 -19.73 -5.56 -3.51
CA SER A 753 -18.38 -5.04 -3.36
C SER A 753 -17.61 -5.91 -2.37
N MET A 754 -16.76 -6.83 -2.84
CA MET A 754 -15.89 -7.60 -1.93
C MET A 754 -14.73 -6.74 -1.40
N ASN A 755 -15.06 -5.80 -0.52
CA ASN A 755 -14.17 -5.01 0.32
C ASN A 755 -14.04 -5.68 1.71
N MET A 756 -13.45 -4.98 2.68
CA MET A 756 -13.24 -5.54 4.02
C MET A 756 -14.54 -5.61 4.82
N ASP A 757 -15.42 -4.61 4.69
CA ASP A 757 -16.69 -4.49 5.41
C ASP A 757 -17.68 -5.58 4.99
N THR A 758 -17.90 -5.73 3.68
CA THR A 758 -18.78 -6.75 3.12
C THR A 758 -18.23 -8.16 3.37
N PHE A 759 -16.90 -8.33 3.44
CA PHE A 759 -16.32 -9.61 3.86
C PHE A 759 -16.63 -9.94 5.33
N TYR A 760 -16.50 -8.97 6.25
CA TYR A 760 -16.81 -9.22 7.66
C TYR A 760 -18.32 -9.45 7.88
N ALA A 761 -19.19 -8.65 7.25
CA ALA A 761 -20.65 -8.89 7.30
C ALA A 761 -21.06 -10.28 6.75
N LEU A 762 -20.37 -10.75 5.70
CA LEU A 762 -20.54 -12.10 5.18
C LEU A 762 -20.03 -13.15 6.18
N SER A 763 -18.86 -12.95 6.78
CA SER A 763 -18.32 -13.91 7.75
C SER A 763 -19.18 -14.01 9.00
N ASP A 764 -19.72 -12.90 9.51
CA ASP A 764 -20.56 -12.89 10.71
C ASP A 764 -21.83 -13.72 10.48
N ASN A 765 -22.42 -13.66 9.29
CA ASN A 765 -23.54 -14.51 8.90
C ASN A 765 -23.18 -16.00 8.79
N ILE A 766 -21.99 -16.32 8.28
CA ILE A 766 -21.46 -17.70 8.24
C ILE A 766 -21.19 -18.21 9.66
N LEU A 767 -20.64 -17.39 10.54
CA LEU A 767 -20.36 -17.74 11.94
C LEU A 767 -21.65 -17.94 12.74
N ARG A 768 -22.65 -17.07 12.53
CA ARG A 768 -24.01 -17.17 13.10
C ARG A 768 -24.69 -18.50 12.78
N LYS A 769 -24.60 -18.97 11.53
CA LYS A 769 -25.11 -20.29 11.10
C LYS A 769 -24.54 -21.47 11.91
N TYR A 770 -23.39 -21.27 12.55
CA TYR A 770 -22.73 -22.26 13.40
C TYR A 770 -22.73 -21.89 14.89
N ASN A 771 -23.51 -20.87 15.32
CA ASN A 771 -23.53 -20.33 16.69
C ASN A 771 -22.14 -19.93 17.22
N ILE A 772 -21.26 -19.49 16.32
CA ILE A 772 -19.92 -18.97 16.63
C ILE A 772 -19.99 -17.45 16.72
N ILE A 773 -19.41 -16.87 17.77
CA ILE A 773 -19.36 -15.41 17.93
C ILE A 773 -18.00 -14.90 17.44
N PRO A 774 -17.95 -13.97 16.49
CA PRO A 774 -16.71 -13.38 16.01
C PRO A 774 -16.00 -12.60 17.13
N ASN A 775 -14.67 -12.59 17.11
CA ASN A 775 -13.91 -11.68 17.97
C ASN A 775 -13.97 -10.25 17.42
N ASN A 776 -14.55 -9.33 18.19
CA ASN A 776 -14.62 -7.90 17.88
C ASN A 776 -13.27 -7.23 17.57
N THR A 777 -12.14 -7.80 17.98
CA THR A 777 -10.77 -7.30 17.71
C THR A 777 -10.54 -6.94 16.24
N GLN A 778 -10.94 -7.79 15.30
CA GLN A 778 -10.72 -7.54 13.87
C GLN A 778 -11.72 -6.53 13.28
N LEU A 779 -12.96 -6.53 13.78
CA LEU A 779 -13.99 -5.56 13.41
C LEU A 779 -13.62 -4.16 13.91
N ASN A 780 -13.19 -4.03 15.16
CA ASN A 780 -12.73 -2.79 15.76
C ASN A 780 -11.44 -2.29 15.08
N LEU A 781 -10.53 -3.18 14.69
CA LEU A 781 -9.36 -2.82 13.86
C LEU A 781 -9.75 -2.27 12.49
N ASN A 782 -10.83 -2.79 11.88
CA ASN A 782 -11.35 -2.26 10.63
C ASN A 782 -12.01 -0.88 10.83
N LYS A 783 -12.87 -0.73 11.85
CA LYS A 783 -13.47 0.55 12.25
C LYS A 783 -12.39 1.61 12.50
N ALA A 784 -11.32 1.28 13.25
CA ALA A 784 -10.17 2.14 13.50
C ALA A 784 -9.47 2.61 12.22
N LYS A 785 -9.25 1.68 11.26
CA LYS A 785 -8.65 1.99 9.95
C LYS A 785 -9.53 2.92 9.12
N ILE A 786 -10.84 2.72 9.14
CA ILE A 786 -11.80 3.55 8.39
C ILE A 786 -11.92 4.93 9.02
N SER A 787 -12.07 5.03 10.34
CA SER A 787 -12.08 6.29 11.08
C SER A 787 -10.82 7.12 10.79
N ALA A 788 -9.64 6.49 10.88
CA ALA A 788 -8.36 7.15 10.60
C ALA A 788 -8.20 7.60 9.13
N LYS A 789 -8.78 6.84 8.19
CA LYS A 789 -8.80 7.17 6.76
C LYS A 789 -9.71 8.35 6.50
N ASN A 790 -10.96 8.30 6.97
CA ASN A 790 -11.94 9.37 6.80
C ASN A 790 -11.40 10.67 7.43
N SER A 791 -10.91 10.61 8.67
CA SER A 791 -10.29 11.76 9.34
C SER A 791 -9.07 12.35 8.61
N PHE A 792 -8.40 11.56 7.75
CA PHE A 792 -7.32 12.05 6.90
C PHE A 792 -7.86 12.62 5.58
N GLU A 793 -8.90 12.03 5.01
CA GLU A 793 -9.60 12.55 3.84
C GLU A 793 -10.25 13.90 4.16
N ASP A 794 -10.98 14.05 5.27
CA ASP A 794 -11.54 15.32 5.76
C ASP A 794 -10.47 16.42 5.89
N LEU A 795 -9.29 16.08 6.42
CA LEU A 795 -8.16 17.00 6.60
C LEU A 795 -7.44 17.34 5.28
N VAL A 796 -7.45 16.43 4.31
CA VAL A 796 -6.95 16.68 2.95
C VAL A 796 -7.94 17.56 2.19
N GLU A 797 -9.24 17.25 2.23
CA GLU A 797 -10.29 17.97 1.51
C GLU A 797 -10.39 19.42 1.99
N SER A 798 -10.54 19.65 3.29
CA SER A 798 -10.55 21.01 3.88
C SER A 798 -9.29 21.83 3.57
N PHE A 799 -8.11 21.21 3.50
CA PHE A 799 -6.88 21.89 3.03
C PHE A 799 -6.96 22.27 1.54
N PHE A 800 -7.46 21.38 0.68
CA PHE A 800 -7.59 21.64 -0.74
C PHE A 800 -8.68 22.68 -1.03
N GLU A 801 -9.78 22.68 -0.29
CA GLU A 801 -10.81 23.72 -0.35
C GLU A 801 -10.25 25.08 0.06
N LYS A 802 -9.61 25.20 1.24
CA LYS A 802 -8.97 26.45 1.67
C LYS A 802 -7.92 26.95 0.67
N LYS A 803 -7.14 26.05 0.05
CA LYS A 803 -6.03 26.44 -0.83
C LYS A 803 -6.44 26.70 -2.28
N TYR A 804 -7.50 26.06 -2.78
CA TYR A 804 -7.87 26.06 -4.20
C TYR A 804 -9.36 26.36 -4.49
N GLY A 805 -10.27 26.15 -3.54
CA GLY A 805 -11.72 26.40 -3.67
C GLY A 805 -12.13 27.88 -3.73
N ASP A 806 -11.23 28.78 -3.33
CA ASP A 806 -11.43 30.23 -3.44
C ASP A 806 -11.37 30.77 -4.87
N LYS A 807 -10.89 29.99 -5.85
CA LYS A 807 -10.86 30.44 -7.24
C LYS A 807 -12.26 30.48 -7.85
N ASN A 808 -12.65 31.64 -8.38
CA ASN A 808 -13.89 31.79 -9.13
C ASN A 808 -13.68 31.23 -10.54
N TRP A 809 -14.16 30.02 -10.81
CA TRP A 809 -13.90 29.29 -12.05
C TRP A 809 -14.54 29.91 -13.29
N GLU A 810 -15.49 30.83 -13.11
CA GLU A 810 -16.14 31.57 -14.21
C GLU A 810 -15.35 32.84 -14.60
N ASP A 811 -14.72 33.51 -13.63
CA ASP A 811 -13.99 34.78 -13.84
C ASP A 811 -12.45 34.61 -13.92
N SER A 812 -11.93 33.41 -13.63
CA SER A 812 -10.48 33.13 -13.68
C SER A 812 -9.96 33.00 -15.11
N SER A 813 -8.77 33.52 -15.40
CA SER A 813 -8.15 33.27 -16.70
C SER A 813 -7.81 31.78 -16.86
N LYS A 814 -7.81 31.29 -18.12
CA LYS A 814 -7.43 29.91 -18.46
C LYS A 814 -6.04 29.54 -17.91
N ALA A 815 -5.11 30.51 -17.84
CA ALA A 815 -3.77 30.31 -17.28
C ALA A 815 -3.79 30.10 -15.75
N GLU A 816 -4.61 30.86 -15.01
CA GLU A 816 -4.74 30.74 -13.56
C GLU A 816 -5.50 29.48 -13.14
N MET A 817 -6.47 29.04 -13.94
CA MET A 817 -7.16 27.75 -13.78
C MET A 817 -6.19 26.59 -14.01
N VAL A 818 -5.46 26.58 -15.14
CA VAL A 818 -4.46 25.54 -15.44
C VAL A 818 -3.39 25.50 -14.34
N THR A 819 -2.93 26.65 -13.85
CA THR A 819 -1.96 26.74 -12.76
C THR A 819 -2.53 26.20 -11.44
N ALA A 820 -3.81 26.45 -11.13
CA ALA A 820 -4.47 25.91 -9.95
C ALA A 820 -4.61 24.38 -10.01
N ILE A 821 -5.20 23.87 -11.09
CA ILE A 821 -5.37 22.42 -11.33
C ILE A 821 -4.02 21.72 -11.28
N THR A 822 -2.99 22.25 -11.96
CA THR A 822 -1.64 21.65 -11.98
C THR A 822 -1.02 21.63 -10.58
N SER A 823 -1.23 22.68 -9.79
CA SER A 823 -0.70 22.76 -8.42
C SER A 823 -1.42 21.80 -7.47
N ALA A 824 -2.75 21.72 -7.56
CA ALA A 824 -3.56 20.76 -6.79
C ALA A 824 -3.19 19.31 -7.15
N ALA A 825 -3.12 18.98 -8.44
CA ALA A 825 -2.70 17.67 -8.91
C ALA A 825 -1.28 17.30 -8.46
N LYS A 826 -0.34 18.26 -8.44
CA LYS A 826 1.02 18.07 -7.93
C LYS A 826 1.03 17.78 -6.42
N ASP A 827 0.29 18.56 -5.64
CA ASP A 827 0.24 18.38 -4.18
C ASP A 827 -0.45 17.05 -3.81
N MET A 828 -1.54 16.70 -4.50
CA MET A 828 -2.25 15.43 -4.32
C MET A 828 -1.37 14.23 -4.73
N ALA A 829 -0.63 14.34 -5.84
CA ALA A 829 0.35 13.32 -6.24
C ALA A 829 1.50 13.18 -5.22
N GLU A 830 2.00 14.28 -4.65
CA GLU A 830 3.05 14.24 -3.61
C GLU A 830 2.56 13.50 -2.35
N ILE A 831 1.34 13.79 -1.91
CA ILE A 831 0.68 13.13 -0.76
C ILE A 831 0.44 11.65 -1.06
N GLY A 832 -0.12 11.31 -2.22
CA GLY A 832 -0.38 9.92 -2.64
C GLY A 832 0.89 9.09 -2.78
N ILE A 833 1.97 9.66 -3.35
CA ILE A 833 3.28 9.02 -3.43
C ILE A 833 3.86 8.79 -2.03
N LYS A 834 3.74 9.73 -1.10
CA LYS A 834 4.16 9.54 0.30
C LYS A 834 3.37 8.41 0.97
N LEU A 835 2.04 8.37 0.82
CA LEU A 835 1.20 7.32 1.41
C LEU A 835 1.56 5.93 0.87
N GLN A 836 1.71 5.80 -0.45
CA GLN A 836 2.09 4.53 -1.08
C GLN A 836 3.51 4.10 -0.67
N SER A 837 4.49 5.00 -0.74
CA SER A 837 5.88 4.68 -0.41
C SER A 837 6.08 4.37 1.07
N ALA A 838 5.42 5.08 2.00
CA ALA A 838 5.50 4.81 3.43
C ALA A 838 4.99 3.39 3.77
N ASN A 839 3.87 2.99 3.18
CA ASN A 839 3.36 1.61 3.32
C ASN A 839 4.32 0.58 2.73
N THR A 840 4.82 0.75 1.50
CA THR A 840 5.78 -0.19 0.88
C THR A 840 7.10 -0.31 1.67
N ILE A 841 7.60 0.81 2.20
CA ILE A 841 8.78 0.81 3.08
C ILE A 841 8.48 0.06 4.38
N GLN A 842 7.30 0.24 4.98
CA GLN A 842 6.94 -0.44 6.22
C GLN A 842 6.70 -1.94 6.02
N GLU A 843 6.07 -2.36 4.92
CA GLU A 843 5.99 -3.79 4.53
C GLU A 843 7.39 -4.40 4.41
N THR A 844 8.33 -3.68 3.77
CA THR A 844 9.73 -4.12 3.65
C THR A 844 10.39 -4.25 5.02
N LYS A 845 10.18 -3.28 5.93
CA LYS A 845 10.68 -3.36 7.31
C LYS A 845 10.09 -4.55 8.07
N ASN A 846 8.79 -4.78 7.97
CA ASN A 846 8.12 -5.92 8.60
C ASN A 846 8.72 -7.25 8.08
N LEU A 847 8.95 -7.37 6.76
CA LEU A 847 9.61 -8.53 6.14
C LEU A 847 11.04 -8.74 6.68
N THR A 848 11.82 -7.68 6.89
CA THR A 848 13.17 -7.81 7.45
C THR A 848 13.22 -8.20 8.94
N GLN A 849 12.11 -8.09 9.66
CA GLN A 849 12.00 -8.54 11.06
C GLN A 849 11.58 -10.02 11.18
N MET A 850 11.21 -10.66 10.08
CA MET A 850 10.85 -12.09 10.03
C MET A 850 12.08 -12.96 9.85
N SER A 851 12.05 -14.19 10.38
CA SER A 851 12.99 -15.23 9.94
C SER A 851 12.81 -15.52 8.45
N THR A 852 13.86 -16.03 7.80
CA THR A 852 13.82 -16.38 6.37
C THR A 852 12.70 -17.38 6.02
N LYS A 853 12.32 -18.24 6.97
CA LYS A 853 11.19 -19.19 6.84
C LYS A 853 9.84 -18.48 6.91
N GLU A 854 9.63 -17.60 7.89
CA GLU A 854 8.42 -16.75 7.99
C GLU A 854 8.27 -15.84 6.77
N ALA A 855 9.35 -15.17 6.33
CA ALA A 855 9.35 -14.32 5.15
C ALA A 855 9.07 -15.11 3.85
N MET A 856 9.61 -16.32 3.71
CA MET A 856 9.25 -17.19 2.59
C MET A 856 7.80 -17.65 2.65
N ASN A 857 7.25 -17.99 3.82
CA ASN A 857 5.84 -18.32 3.97
C ASN A 857 4.92 -17.10 3.74
N PHE A 858 5.37 -15.90 4.09
CA PHE A 858 4.68 -14.64 3.79
C PHE A 858 4.59 -14.41 2.28
N LEU A 859 5.69 -14.59 1.56
CA LEU A 859 5.79 -14.35 0.11
C LEU A 859 5.28 -15.52 -0.75
N ARG A 860 5.25 -16.74 -0.21
CA ARG A 860 4.82 -17.99 -0.87
C ARG A 860 3.81 -18.72 0.00
N ASN A 861 2.70 -18.06 0.29
CA ASN A 861 1.61 -18.69 1.00
C ASN A 861 1.00 -19.82 0.14
N LYS A 862 1.00 -21.05 0.68
CA LYS A 862 0.52 -22.27 0.02
C LYS A 862 -0.99 -22.28 -0.26
N ASN A 863 -1.78 -21.49 0.49
CA ASN A 863 -3.23 -21.39 0.35
C ASN A 863 -3.65 -20.40 -0.76
N MET A 864 -2.69 -19.64 -1.33
CA MET A 864 -2.98 -18.69 -2.40
C MET A 864 -3.24 -19.40 -3.71
N LEU A 865 -4.42 -19.16 -4.30
CA LEU A 865 -4.74 -19.65 -5.63
C LEU A 865 -3.78 -19.10 -6.69
N LYS A 866 -3.45 -19.95 -7.68
CA LYS A 866 -2.70 -19.52 -8.86
C LYS A 866 -3.57 -18.53 -9.64
N THR A 867 -3.03 -17.38 -10.04
CA THR A 867 -3.79 -16.31 -10.72
C THR A 867 -4.24 -16.64 -12.17
N ASN A 868 -4.12 -17.91 -12.55
CA ASN A 868 -4.64 -18.54 -13.76
C ASN A 868 -5.39 -19.86 -13.49
N SER A 869 -5.67 -20.23 -12.23
CA SER A 869 -6.59 -21.33 -11.92
C SER A 869 -8.02 -20.96 -12.27
N GLU A 870 -8.84 -21.96 -12.53
CA GLU A 870 -10.26 -21.78 -12.84
C GLU A 870 -10.99 -21.05 -11.70
N GLU A 871 -10.86 -21.52 -10.45
CA GLU A 871 -11.44 -20.90 -9.24
C GLU A 871 -11.12 -19.41 -9.09
N TYR A 872 -9.83 -19.03 -9.22
CA TYR A 872 -9.41 -17.62 -9.10
C TYR A 872 -10.04 -16.75 -10.20
N LEU A 873 -10.17 -17.30 -11.41
CA LEU A 873 -10.75 -16.60 -12.55
C LEU A 873 -12.28 -16.52 -12.44
N THR A 874 -12.97 -17.58 -11.98
CA THR A 874 -14.40 -17.54 -11.65
C THR A 874 -14.67 -16.43 -10.65
N TYR A 875 -13.97 -16.44 -9.52
CA TYR A 875 -14.09 -15.39 -8.50
C TYR A 875 -13.85 -14.00 -9.08
N LYS A 876 -12.75 -13.81 -9.83
CA LYS A 876 -12.42 -12.51 -10.41
C LYS A 876 -13.39 -12.02 -11.47
N MET A 877 -13.95 -12.88 -12.30
CA MET A 877 -14.90 -12.45 -13.33
C MET A 877 -16.28 -12.20 -12.73
N LYS A 878 -16.76 -13.10 -11.87
CA LYS A 878 -18.05 -13.01 -11.17
C LYS A 878 -18.23 -11.70 -10.41
N GLN A 879 -17.24 -11.28 -9.62
CA GLN A 879 -17.37 -10.02 -8.86
C GLN A 879 -17.35 -8.75 -9.75
N ASN A 880 -16.89 -8.85 -11.00
CA ASN A 880 -16.92 -7.73 -11.96
C ASN A 880 -18.17 -7.71 -12.86
N MET A 881 -18.94 -8.82 -12.93
CA MET A 881 -20.22 -8.87 -13.65
C MET A 881 -21.24 -7.91 -13.03
N PRO A 882 -22.27 -7.46 -13.77
CA PRO A 882 -23.39 -6.73 -13.16
C PRO A 882 -24.02 -7.55 -12.03
N GLY A 883 -24.46 -6.87 -10.96
CA GLY A 883 -25.24 -7.52 -9.90
C GLY A 883 -26.71 -7.66 -10.29
N PRO A 884 -27.52 -8.32 -9.45
CA PRO A 884 -28.97 -8.26 -9.60
C PRO A 884 -29.43 -6.79 -9.57
N LYS A 885 -30.37 -6.43 -10.45
CA LYS A 885 -31.05 -5.13 -10.37
C LYS A 885 -31.98 -5.19 -9.17
N ILE A 886 -31.52 -4.69 -8.02
CA ILE A 886 -32.39 -4.49 -6.87
C ILE A 886 -33.36 -3.37 -7.23
N LYS A 887 -34.66 -3.67 -7.31
CA LYS A 887 -35.68 -2.63 -7.45
C LYS A 887 -35.84 -1.94 -6.10
N GLU A 888 -35.95 -0.62 -6.06
CA GLU A 888 -36.25 0.11 -4.81
C GLU A 888 -37.54 -0.39 -4.14
N GLU A 889 -38.51 -0.82 -4.95
CA GLU A 889 -39.76 -1.48 -4.55
C GLU A 889 -39.50 -2.75 -3.68
N GLU A 890 -38.61 -3.64 -4.11
CA GLU A 890 -38.27 -4.88 -3.38
C GLU A 890 -37.45 -4.60 -2.10
N ILE A 891 -36.70 -3.49 -2.05
CA ILE A 891 -36.03 -3.03 -0.83
C ILE A 891 -37.08 -2.56 0.18
N LEU A 892 -38.08 -1.79 -0.27
CA LEU A 892 -39.16 -1.28 0.57
C LEU A 892 -40.13 -2.36 1.04
N GLU A 893 -40.31 -3.46 0.31
CA GLU A 893 -41.03 -4.65 0.81
C GLU A 893 -40.20 -5.42 1.84
N LYS A 894 -38.91 -5.70 1.58
CA LYS A 894 -38.01 -6.41 2.52
C LYS A 894 -37.59 -5.61 3.75
N ILE A 895 -37.99 -4.35 3.86
CA ILE A 895 -37.85 -3.51 5.06
C ILE A 895 -39.14 -3.52 5.90
N LYS A 896 -40.26 -4.06 5.36
CA LYS A 896 -41.55 -4.20 6.06
C LYS A 896 -41.76 -5.60 6.67
N GLU A 897 -40.91 -6.57 6.32
CA GLU A 897 -40.74 -7.87 7.00
C GLU A 897 -39.59 -7.81 8.03
#